data_AF-A0A9J6PDR2-F1
#
_entry.id   AF-A0A9J6PDR2-F1
#
_cell.length_a   1.000
_cell.length_b   1.000
_cell.length_c   1.000
_cell.angle_alpha   90.00
_cell.angle_beta   90.00
_cell.angle_gamma   90.00
#
_symmetry.space_group_name_H-M   'P 1'
#
loop_
_entity.id
_entity.type
_entity.pdbx_description
1 polymer ?
#
loop_
_entity_poly.entity_id
_entity_poly.type
_entity_poly.pdbx_seq_one_letter_code
_entity_poly.pdbx_strand_id
1 'polypeptide(L)'
;MTERQSQSDASGPRARAGNGGDIPLFPAADPLASGYRALPGVWDELLGPDGTVRPHWAALRETLRDMAEAEVRRRFDAAERHLRESGVVHRVYDDTGSGERPWPLSPVPLILEEAEWDALRAGVVQRAGLIERVLADLYGPGDLVRAGLVPAAVAAGSPDFLRPLTGSVPAGGRHLGIYAVDLGRGPDGRWWVLGDRTQAPSGLGYALENRASIAAAFPDLLRGMDVARVGPFAETLREGLAALRRGEDGRLCLLTPGPLNETYFEHAYLARRLGLLLVEGDDLTVRDDEVHIRSVGGLRRADVIWRRIDGDFADPLELNAASRLGVPGLARAARAGRVALVNALGSGAVEARAWMAFLPAIARHLMGADLALPNVATWWCGQPAERAEVEARFDAMVLAPAFGPVLPGVLDGGAKPATALGRAERDAVHAALARRAVDLVGQEPVTLSTMPMWDGAAMVPRPVVLRLFAVATPDGWQVLPGGFARLSAGLDVRAVSLQRGGASADVWVVGGGALQAVPPPPPPAVEVRRGRGALPSRAGDNLYWLGRALERIDMGLRIARAAASRGADPTAEETRALETLLDLVTGWGMLAPVTPRPPGDAAAHALLFGAAPAALPQQVAQAQATAAAIRDRLSPDAWRALGDLGTLLAPGMPPEMTGTRLTEALRIVAALSGLVQENMNRLTGWRFLEIGRRLERGLAMCRLARVLAAPDAPRASLDMLLELADSQLTYRVRYVALAERVPVLDLVLLDPENPRSVAFQAERIAEHLAALPGQGADTDAPEDARLAAGLTHTLGRVAAAEIGTETFSAVLQGLLDLSDAITLHYFHPAERVPPGEAGP
;
A
#
# COMPACT_ATOMS: atom_id res chain seq x y z
N MET A 1 -33.99 33.30 -12.77
CA MET A 1 -34.51 33.95 -13.98
C MET A 1 -33.37 34.77 -14.55
N THR A 2 -32.84 34.33 -15.71
CA THR A 2 -31.87 35.02 -16.61
C THR A 2 -30.65 35.72 -16.01
N GLU A 3 -29.45 35.16 -16.21
CA GLU A 3 -28.47 35.67 -17.20
C GLU A 3 -27.21 34.80 -17.29
N ARG A 4 -26.54 34.92 -18.44
CA ARG A 4 -25.55 34.02 -19.05
C ARG A 4 -24.16 34.15 -18.40
N GLN A 5 -23.48 33.03 -18.17
CA GLN A 5 -22.02 32.97 -18.07
C GLN A 5 -21.47 31.85 -18.95
N SER A 6 -20.65 32.25 -19.90
CA SER A 6 -19.84 31.42 -20.79
C SER A 6 -18.71 30.73 -20.02
N GLN A 7 -18.78 29.40 -19.88
CA GLN A 7 -17.65 28.56 -19.49
C GLN A 7 -16.91 28.12 -20.76
N SER A 8 -15.60 28.40 -20.81
CA SER A 8 -14.69 27.83 -21.81
C SER A 8 -14.23 26.46 -21.32
N ASP A 9 -14.72 25.41 -21.96
CA ASP A 9 -14.28 24.03 -21.75
C ASP A 9 -12.82 23.85 -22.19
N ALA A 10 -11.96 23.49 -21.24
CA ALA A 10 -10.65 22.90 -21.49
C ALA A 10 -10.73 21.40 -21.18
N SER A 11 -11.42 20.65 -22.04
CA SER A 11 -11.33 19.18 -22.10
C SER A 11 -10.79 18.78 -23.47
N GLY A 12 -9.50 18.45 -23.53
CA GLY A 12 -8.87 17.88 -24.72
C GLY A 12 -9.05 16.35 -24.76
N PRO A 13 -9.40 15.74 -25.91
CA PRO A 13 -9.91 14.38 -25.96
C PRO A 13 -8.80 13.31 -25.99
N ARG A 14 -9.01 12.22 -25.25
CA ARG A 14 -8.35 10.93 -25.50
C ARG A 14 -9.04 10.24 -26.68
N ALA A 15 -8.33 10.04 -27.77
CA ALA A 15 -8.74 9.14 -28.85
C ALA A 15 -7.67 8.04 -29.04
N ARG A 16 -8.11 6.78 -29.12
CA ARG A 16 -7.31 5.65 -29.60
C ARG A 16 -8.05 4.95 -30.74
N ALA A 17 -7.22 4.39 -31.63
CA ALA A 17 -7.48 3.43 -32.69
C ALA A 17 -7.92 3.98 -34.06
N GLY A 18 -6.91 4.27 -34.89
CA GLY A 18 -6.97 4.22 -36.36
C GLY A 18 -5.74 3.45 -36.88
N ASN A 19 -5.96 2.53 -37.81
CA ASN A 19 -5.02 1.56 -38.36
C ASN A 19 -3.87 2.21 -39.17
N GLY A 20 -2.64 1.70 -38.97
CA GLY A 20 -1.66 1.40 -40.02
C GLY A 20 -1.06 2.54 -40.84
N GLY A 21 -0.02 3.19 -40.30
CA GLY A 21 1.01 3.88 -41.07
C GLY A 21 2.29 3.93 -40.24
N ASP A 22 3.36 3.28 -40.72
CA ASP A 22 4.69 3.25 -40.09
C ASP A 22 5.26 4.67 -40.01
N ILE A 23 5.02 5.36 -38.90
CA ILE A 23 5.77 6.56 -38.51
C ILE A 23 6.87 6.07 -37.56
N PRO A 24 8.16 6.19 -37.92
CA PRO A 24 9.25 5.76 -37.06
C PRO A 24 9.25 6.57 -35.74
N LEU A 25 9.40 5.90 -34.58
CA LEU A 25 9.46 6.57 -33.25
C LEU A 25 10.64 7.52 -33.17
N PHE A 26 11.73 7.15 -33.82
CA PHE A 26 12.97 7.89 -33.80
C PHE A 26 13.26 8.33 -35.24
N PRO A 27 13.43 9.63 -35.52
CA PRO A 27 14.10 10.03 -36.75
C PRO A 27 15.46 9.33 -36.75
N ALA A 28 15.71 8.50 -37.78
CA ALA A 28 16.62 7.35 -37.81
C ALA A 28 18.13 7.63 -37.58
N ALA A 29 18.51 8.33 -36.52
CA ALA A 29 19.89 8.60 -36.15
C ALA A 29 20.19 8.41 -34.65
N ASP A 30 19.23 8.64 -33.73
CA ASP A 30 19.47 8.51 -32.28
C ASP A 30 18.20 8.38 -31.43
N PRO A 31 17.94 7.25 -30.76
CA PRO A 31 16.71 7.06 -29.98
C PRO A 31 16.60 7.90 -28.70
N LEU A 32 17.70 8.45 -28.20
CA LEU A 32 17.67 9.34 -27.02
C LEU A 32 17.67 10.82 -27.40
N ALA A 33 18.42 11.19 -28.44
CA ALA A 33 18.68 12.60 -28.77
C ALA A 33 17.84 13.14 -29.94
N SER A 34 17.25 12.28 -30.78
CA SER A 34 16.54 12.73 -31.97
C SER A 34 15.23 13.43 -31.62
N GLY A 35 15.17 14.74 -31.89
CA GLY A 35 14.02 15.60 -31.54
C GLY A 35 14.01 16.11 -30.09
N TYR A 36 14.92 15.63 -29.23
CA TYR A 36 15.07 16.11 -27.86
C TYR A 36 15.71 17.51 -27.84
N ARG A 37 15.15 18.43 -27.05
CA ARG A 37 15.69 19.79 -26.89
C ARG A 37 15.77 20.16 -25.42
N ALA A 38 16.98 20.44 -24.93
CA ALA A 38 17.20 20.99 -23.60
C ALA A 38 16.52 22.36 -23.44
N LEU A 39 16.11 22.68 -22.22
CA LEU A 39 15.53 24.00 -21.91
C LEU A 39 16.64 25.07 -21.84
N PRO A 40 16.46 26.27 -22.45
CA PRO A 40 17.46 27.32 -22.41
C PRO A 40 17.79 27.78 -20.99
N GLY A 41 19.07 27.88 -20.66
CA GLY A 41 19.54 28.36 -19.35
C GLY A 41 19.32 27.37 -18.20
N VAL A 42 18.99 26.11 -18.50
CA VAL A 42 18.78 25.03 -17.54
C VAL A 42 19.82 23.94 -17.77
N TRP A 43 20.31 23.33 -16.69
CA TRP A 43 21.19 22.16 -16.82
C TRP A 43 20.39 20.96 -17.35
N ASP A 44 20.86 20.34 -18.42
CA ASP A 44 20.30 19.09 -18.93
C ASP A 44 21.22 17.91 -18.61
N GLU A 45 20.63 16.83 -18.09
CA GLU A 45 21.37 15.64 -17.68
C GLU A 45 21.81 14.79 -18.88
N LEU A 46 21.15 14.88 -20.05
CA LEU A 46 21.54 14.15 -21.26
C LEU A 46 22.48 14.97 -22.15
N LEU A 47 22.14 16.24 -22.40
CA LEU A 47 22.86 17.12 -23.32
C LEU A 47 23.82 18.07 -22.58
N GLY A 48 25.02 18.23 -23.11
CA GLY A 48 25.96 19.27 -22.74
C GLY A 48 25.57 20.65 -23.30
N PRO A 49 26.26 21.73 -22.88
CA PRO A 49 26.00 23.08 -23.37
C PRO A 49 26.13 23.26 -24.89
N ASP A 50 26.92 22.41 -25.53
CA ASP A 50 27.15 22.36 -26.98
C ASP A 50 26.11 21.50 -27.73
N GLY A 51 25.14 20.92 -27.00
CA GLY A 51 24.13 20.02 -27.55
C GLY A 51 24.62 18.59 -27.80
N THR A 52 25.84 18.25 -27.38
CA THR A 52 26.35 16.87 -27.47
C THR A 52 25.86 16.03 -26.31
N VAL A 53 25.68 14.72 -26.54
CA VAL A 53 25.32 13.79 -25.45
C VAL A 53 26.51 13.63 -24.51
N ARG A 54 26.26 13.75 -23.20
CA ARG A 54 27.30 13.63 -22.17
C ARG A 54 27.94 12.24 -22.16
N PRO A 55 29.24 12.11 -21.83
CA PRO A 55 29.98 10.84 -21.97
C PRO A 55 29.37 9.65 -21.22
N HIS A 56 28.90 9.83 -19.98
CA HIS A 56 28.30 8.75 -19.19
C HIS A 56 26.96 8.22 -19.73
N TRP A 57 26.33 8.94 -20.67
CA TRP A 57 25.14 8.47 -21.40
C TRP A 57 25.46 7.68 -22.65
N ALA A 58 26.72 7.67 -23.10
CA ALA A 58 27.11 7.07 -24.39
C ALA A 58 26.76 5.58 -24.47
N ALA A 59 27.03 4.81 -23.42
CA ALA A 59 26.75 3.37 -23.41
C ALA A 59 25.24 3.06 -23.50
N LEU A 60 24.40 3.82 -22.79
CA LEU A 60 22.94 3.70 -22.90
C LEU A 60 22.46 4.05 -24.31
N ARG A 61 22.97 5.15 -24.86
CA ARG A 61 22.65 5.64 -26.20
C ARG A 61 23.00 4.61 -27.28
N GLU A 62 24.21 4.06 -27.23
CA GLU A 62 24.68 3.04 -28.17
C GLU A 62 23.84 1.77 -28.06
N THR A 63 23.60 1.30 -26.84
CA THR A 63 22.78 0.10 -26.61
C THR A 63 21.36 0.26 -27.14
N LEU A 64 20.73 1.43 -26.96
CA LEU A 64 19.39 1.69 -27.49
C LEU A 64 19.41 1.87 -29.02
N ARG A 65 20.47 2.46 -29.58
CA ARG A 65 20.65 2.65 -31.03
C ARG A 65 20.80 1.31 -31.76
N ASP A 66 21.48 0.35 -31.14
CA ASP A 66 21.72 -0.97 -31.72
C ASP A 66 20.50 -1.90 -31.63
N MET A 67 19.47 -1.51 -30.86
CA MET A 67 18.21 -2.25 -30.78
C MET A 67 17.22 -1.80 -31.87
N ALA A 68 16.47 -2.77 -32.41
CA ALA A 68 15.30 -2.46 -33.22
C ALA A 68 14.27 -1.67 -32.40
N GLU A 69 13.63 -0.68 -33.02
CA GLU A 69 12.64 0.18 -32.36
C GLU A 69 11.51 -0.59 -31.67
N ALA A 70 10.99 -1.63 -32.34
CA ALA A 70 9.97 -2.52 -31.79
C ALA A 70 10.46 -3.25 -30.53
N GLU A 71 11.75 -3.55 -30.43
CA GLU A 71 12.35 -4.17 -29.24
C GLU A 71 12.46 -3.19 -28.08
N VAL A 72 12.88 -1.95 -28.34
CA VAL A 72 12.92 -0.88 -27.32
C VAL A 72 11.52 -0.67 -26.73
N ARG A 73 10.51 -0.53 -27.60
CA ARG A 73 9.10 -0.41 -27.17
C ARG A 73 8.65 -1.61 -26.35
N ARG A 74 8.94 -2.83 -26.83
CA ARG A 74 8.57 -4.07 -26.12
C ARG A 74 9.15 -4.11 -24.70
N ARG A 75 10.40 -3.65 -24.51
CA ARG A 75 11.06 -3.59 -23.21
C ARG A 75 10.54 -2.46 -22.32
N PHE A 76 10.24 -1.28 -22.87
CA PHE A 76 9.57 -0.20 -22.13
C PHE A 76 8.20 -0.66 -21.63
N ASP A 77 7.40 -1.26 -22.50
CA ASP A 77 6.10 -1.85 -22.15
C ASP A 77 6.25 -3.00 -21.15
N ALA A 78 7.37 -3.75 -21.18
CA ALA A 78 7.66 -4.79 -20.20
C ALA A 78 7.99 -4.22 -18.81
N ALA A 79 8.77 -3.14 -18.72
CA ALA A 79 9.06 -2.46 -17.45
C ALA A 79 7.79 -1.89 -16.81
N GLU A 80 6.95 -1.20 -17.59
CA GLU A 80 5.67 -0.69 -17.11
C GLU A 80 4.69 -1.81 -16.74
N ARG A 81 4.66 -2.91 -17.50
CA ARG A 81 3.85 -4.09 -17.14
C ARG A 81 4.33 -4.71 -15.84
N HIS A 82 5.63 -4.88 -15.66
CA HIS A 82 6.19 -5.45 -14.44
C HIS A 82 5.81 -4.61 -13.22
N LEU A 83 5.95 -3.29 -13.30
CA LEU A 83 5.55 -2.38 -12.23
C LEU A 83 4.05 -2.47 -11.89
N ARG A 84 3.20 -2.60 -12.92
CA ARG A 84 1.76 -2.84 -12.76
C ARG A 84 1.45 -4.21 -12.16
N GLU A 85 2.20 -5.25 -12.53
CA GLU A 85 2.04 -6.62 -12.04
C GLU A 85 2.52 -6.77 -10.59
N SER A 86 3.58 -6.07 -10.19
CA SER A 86 3.99 -5.86 -8.80
C SER A 86 2.95 -5.07 -8.00
N GLY A 87 2.03 -4.41 -8.71
CA GLY A 87 0.88 -3.68 -8.20
C GLY A 87 1.25 -2.35 -7.54
N VAL A 88 2.32 -1.71 -8.00
CA VAL A 88 2.67 -0.36 -7.56
C VAL A 88 1.55 0.60 -7.96
N VAL A 89 0.80 1.05 -6.95
CA VAL A 89 -0.30 2.00 -7.10
C VAL A 89 -0.04 3.19 -6.21
N HIS A 90 -0.49 4.36 -6.65
CA HIS A 90 -0.61 5.55 -5.81
C HIS A 90 -2.05 6.03 -5.85
N ARG A 91 -2.54 6.46 -4.70
CA ARG A 91 -3.88 7.01 -4.57
C ARG A 91 -3.78 8.51 -4.72
N VAL A 92 -4.32 9.02 -5.83
CA VAL A 92 -4.38 10.46 -6.08
C VAL A 92 -5.65 11.00 -5.44
N TYR A 93 -5.49 11.97 -4.54
CA TYR A 93 -6.58 12.74 -3.96
C TYR A 93 -6.74 14.04 -4.78
N ASP A 94 -7.50 13.97 -5.88
CA ASP A 94 -7.89 15.15 -6.67
C ASP A 94 -9.33 15.55 -6.29
N ASP A 95 -9.72 16.81 -6.57
CA ASP A 95 -11.07 17.37 -6.35
C ASP A 95 -12.21 16.60 -7.07
N THR A 96 -11.88 15.64 -7.94
CA THR A 96 -12.84 14.83 -8.73
C THR A 96 -13.01 13.39 -8.23
N GLY A 97 -12.33 13.01 -7.13
CA GLY A 97 -12.51 11.73 -6.45
C GLY A 97 -11.20 10.97 -6.18
N SER A 98 -11.23 10.04 -5.22
CA SER A 98 -10.11 9.16 -4.89
C SER A 98 -10.06 7.97 -5.85
N GLY A 99 -9.04 7.92 -6.72
CA GLY A 99 -8.79 6.79 -7.61
C GLY A 99 -7.38 6.24 -7.43
N GLU A 100 -7.24 4.93 -7.40
CA GLU A 100 -5.93 4.27 -7.49
C GLU A 100 -5.44 4.35 -8.94
N ARG A 101 -4.23 4.88 -9.14
CA ARG A 101 -3.57 4.93 -10.45
C ARG A 101 -2.24 4.19 -10.39
N PRO A 102 -1.85 3.49 -11.48
CA PRO A 102 -0.50 2.97 -11.61
C PRO A 102 0.51 4.10 -11.46
N TRP A 103 1.58 3.84 -10.70
CA TRP A 103 2.69 4.79 -10.59
C TRP A 103 3.44 4.90 -11.92
N PRO A 104 3.59 6.09 -12.53
CA PRO A 104 4.27 6.19 -13.82
C PRO A 104 5.79 6.07 -13.64
N LEU A 105 6.39 5.11 -14.35
CA LEU A 105 7.83 4.88 -14.39
C LEU A 105 8.38 5.30 -15.76
N SER A 106 9.32 6.25 -15.76
CA SER A 106 10.17 6.51 -16.91
C SER A 106 11.10 5.32 -17.10
N PRO A 107 11.12 4.68 -18.29
CA PRO A 107 12.07 3.63 -18.59
C PRO A 107 13.50 4.16 -18.78
N VAL A 108 13.66 5.48 -18.94
CA VAL A 108 14.94 6.18 -19.03
C VAL A 108 15.40 6.57 -17.61
N PRO A 109 16.58 6.09 -17.15
CA PRO A 109 17.09 6.36 -15.81
C PRO A 109 17.79 7.72 -15.72
N LEU A 110 17.95 8.23 -14.51
CA LEU A 110 18.92 9.28 -14.20
C LEU A 110 20.29 8.62 -14.00
N ILE A 111 21.31 9.01 -14.77
CA ILE A 111 22.66 8.43 -14.68
C ILE A 111 23.59 9.39 -13.93
N LEU A 112 24.31 8.87 -12.94
CA LEU A 112 25.33 9.56 -12.14
C LEU A 112 26.68 8.87 -12.30
N GLU A 113 27.73 9.65 -12.50
CA GLU A 113 29.11 9.15 -12.52
C GLU A 113 29.59 8.81 -11.10
N GLU A 114 30.51 7.85 -10.97
CA GLU A 114 31.05 7.42 -9.68
C GLU A 114 31.64 8.56 -8.84
N ALA A 115 32.44 9.45 -9.43
CA ALA A 115 33.06 10.56 -8.70
C ALA A 115 32.02 11.55 -8.16
N GLU A 116 30.96 11.81 -8.93
CA GLU A 116 29.83 12.63 -8.50
C GLU A 116 29.05 11.93 -7.37
N TRP A 117 28.80 10.63 -7.53
CA TRP A 117 28.17 9.82 -6.51
C TRP A 117 28.95 9.78 -5.20
N ASP A 118 30.27 9.66 -5.24
CA ASP A 118 31.12 9.64 -4.06
C ASP A 118 31.05 10.94 -3.27
N ALA A 119 31.02 12.08 -3.96
CA ALA A 119 30.81 13.38 -3.34
C ALA A 119 29.42 13.49 -2.70
N LEU A 120 28.37 13.04 -3.39
CA LEU A 120 27.00 12.99 -2.86
C LEU A 120 26.93 12.09 -1.62
N ARG A 121 27.50 10.88 -1.69
CA ARG A 121 27.55 9.91 -0.58
C ARG A 121 28.22 10.51 0.65
N ALA A 122 29.42 11.08 0.50
CA ALA A 122 30.15 11.70 1.61
C ALA A 122 29.35 12.86 2.24
N GLY A 123 28.73 13.67 1.39
CA GLY A 123 27.88 14.77 1.81
C GLY A 123 26.62 14.35 2.57
N VAL A 124 25.94 13.30 2.10
CA VAL A 124 24.77 12.71 2.78
C VAL A 124 25.17 12.16 4.15
N VAL A 125 26.30 11.47 4.26
CA VAL A 125 26.83 10.94 5.53
C VAL A 125 27.11 12.08 6.52
N GLN A 126 27.79 13.15 6.06
CA GLN A 126 28.08 14.32 6.89
C GLN A 126 26.77 14.96 7.38
N ARG A 127 25.82 15.16 6.47
CA ARG A 127 24.55 15.83 6.77
C ARG A 127 23.67 15.00 7.71
N ALA A 128 23.53 13.70 7.49
CA ALA A 128 22.79 12.81 8.40
C ALA A 128 23.38 12.83 9.82
N GLY A 129 24.72 12.83 9.93
CA GLY A 129 25.40 12.96 11.22
C GLY A 129 25.22 14.35 11.88
N LEU A 130 25.19 15.43 11.10
CA LEU A 130 24.89 16.76 11.61
C LEU A 130 23.47 16.82 12.18
N ILE A 131 22.48 16.35 11.43
CA ILE A 131 21.08 16.38 11.82
C ILE A 131 20.82 15.50 13.05
N GLU A 132 21.45 14.33 13.16
CA GLU A 132 21.39 13.51 14.39
C GLU A 132 21.90 14.28 15.61
N ARG A 133 23.01 15.01 15.49
CA ARG A 133 23.54 15.85 16.59
C ARG A 133 22.61 17.00 16.94
N VAL A 134 21.97 17.63 15.95
CA VAL A 134 20.97 18.68 16.19
C VAL A 134 19.77 18.12 16.96
N LEU A 135 19.27 16.94 16.58
CA LEU A 135 18.17 16.28 17.29
C LEU A 135 18.55 15.89 18.72
N ALA A 136 19.75 15.33 18.90
CA ALA A 136 20.26 14.97 20.22
C ALA A 136 20.46 16.19 21.13
N ASP A 137 20.89 17.33 20.58
CA ASP A 137 20.94 18.59 21.32
C ASP A 137 19.54 19.10 21.67
N LEU A 138 18.64 19.14 20.68
CA LEU A 138 17.29 19.69 20.79
C LEU A 138 16.42 18.97 21.84
N TYR A 139 16.50 17.64 21.89
CA TYR A 139 15.78 16.84 22.89
C TYR A 139 16.60 16.56 24.15
N GLY A 140 17.87 16.96 24.18
CA GLY A 140 18.79 16.79 25.30
C GLY A 140 19.18 18.13 25.95
N PRO A 141 20.48 18.53 25.92
CA PRO A 141 20.98 19.68 26.67
C PRO A 141 20.54 21.06 26.14
N GLY A 142 20.15 21.17 24.86
CA GLY A 142 19.69 22.43 24.25
C GLY A 142 20.78 23.49 24.09
N ASP A 143 22.02 23.07 23.86
CA ASP A 143 23.20 23.94 23.79
C ASP A 143 23.17 24.87 22.58
N LEU A 144 22.59 24.45 21.45
CA LEU A 144 22.46 25.30 20.26
C LEU A 144 21.59 26.54 20.54
N VAL A 145 20.52 26.36 21.31
CA VAL A 145 19.64 27.46 21.73
C VAL A 145 20.32 28.29 22.82
N ARG A 146 20.92 27.63 23.82
CA ARG A 146 21.60 28.29 24.95
C ARG A 146 22.81 29.13 24.52
N ALA A 147 23.54 28.70 23.50
CA ALA A 147 24.67 29.41 22.91
C ALA A 147 24.23 30.50 21.90
N GLY A 148 22.93 30.64 21.62
CA GLY A 148 22.41 31.62 20.68
C GLY A 148 22.69 31.31 19.21
N LEU A 149 23.06 30.07 18.87
CA LEU A 149 23.26 29.63 17.48
C LEU A 149 21.93 29.46 16.74
N VAL A 150 20.87 29.11 17.47
CA VAL A 150 19.52 28.95 16.94
C VAL A 150 18.51 29.63 17.88
N PRO A 151 17.63 30.51 17.38
CA PRO A 151 16.55 31.06 18.17
C PRO A 151 15.58 29.97 18.66
N ALA A 152 15.15 30.03 19.92
CA ALA A 152 14.22 29.04 20.50
C ALA A 152 12.92 28.87 19.69
N ALA A 153 12.47 29.92 19.00
CA ALA A 153 11.30 29.89 18.14
C ALA A 153 11.45 28.97 16.91
N VAL A 154 12.67 28.73 16.42
CA VAL A 154 12.92 27.80 15.29
C VAL A 154 12.58 26.37 15.68
N ALA A 155 12.89 25.99 16.92
CA ALA A 155 12.50 24.71 17.49
C ALA A 155 11.02 24.70 17.93
N ALA A 156 10.67 25.59 18.86
CA ALA A 156 9.38 25.57 19.55
C ALA A 156 8.18 25.99 18.68
N GLY A 157 8.44 26.60 17.51
CA GLY A 157 7.42 26.96 16.53
C GLY A 157 7.02 25.79 15.61
N SER A 158 7.84 24.73 15.54
CA SER A 158 7.49 23.54 14.76
C SER A 158 6.44 22.69 15.48
N PRO A 159 5.34 22.29 14.81
CA PRO A 159 4.39 21.34 15.37
C PRO A 159 5.00 19.95 15.58
N ASP A 160 6.06 19.62 14.84
CA ASP A 160 6.80 18.36 14.97
C ASP A 160 7.80 18.37 16.14
N PHE A 161 7.94 19.48 16.86
CA PHE A 161 8.69 19.53 18.12
C PHE A 161 7.83 19.03 19.28
N LEU A 162 8.01 17.75 19.62
CA LEU A 162 7.21 17.05 20.63
C LEU A 162 7.79 17.26 22.03
N ARG A 163 7.37 18.35 22.68
CA ARG A 163 7.79 18.72 24.05
C ARG A 163 7.74 17.59 25.09
N PRO A 164 6.76 16.66 25.09
CA PRO A 164 6.74 15.56 26.07
C PRO A 164 7.95 14.63 26.01
N LEU A 165 8.75 14.67 24.94
CA LEU A 165 9.93 13.83 24.75
C LEU A 165 11.25 14.52 25.12
N THR A 166 11.23 15.80 25.51
CA THR A 166 12.43 16.49 25.98
C THR A 166 13.01 15.81 27.23
N GLY A 167 14.32 15.61 27.25
CA GLY A 167 15.04 14.90 28.31
C GLY A 167 15.02 13.37 28.17
N SER A 168 14.37 12.82 27.14
CA SER A 168 14.37 11.38 26.86
C SER A 168 15.48 11.00 25.88
N VAL A 169 16.06 9.81 26.08
CA VAL A 169 17.02 9.22 25.14
C VAL A 169 16.29 8.09 24.40
N PRO A 170 16.19 8.13 23.06
CA PRO A 170 15.57 7.05 22.31
C PRO A 170 16.24 5.69 22.58
N ALA A 171 15.46 4.61 22.57
CA ALA A 171 16.03 3.27 22.64
C ALA A 171 16.98 3.05 21.44
N GLY A 172 18.19 2.56 21.73
CA GLY A 172 19.30 2.49 20.76
C GLY A 172 20.17 3.74 20.69
N GLY A 173 19.86 4.79 21.46
CA GLY A 173 20.71 5.97 21.64
C GLY A 173 20.78 6.93 20.44
N ARG A 174 19.87 6.78 19.46
CA ARG A 174 19.84 7.58 18.23
C ARG A 174 18.43 8.02 17.89
N HIS A 175 18.27 9.24 17.37
CA HIS A 175 16.99 9.75 16.92
C HIS A 175 16.65 9.28 15.50
N LEU A 176 17.67 9.16 14.64
CA LEU A 176 17.51 8.74 13.25
C LEU A 176 18.09 7.34 13.03
N GLY A 177 17.22 6.42 12.60
CA GLY A 177 17.62 5.17 11.99
C GLY A 177 17.66 5.27 10.46
N ILE A 178 16.80 6.12 9.88
CA ILE A 178 16.69 6.33 8.43
C ILE A 178 16.69 7.83 8.17
N TYR A 179 17.47 8.28 7.20
CA TYR A 179 17.52 9.66 6.77
C TYR A 179 17.30 9.72 5.26
N ALA A 180 16.57 10.72 4.78
CA ALA A 180 16.54 11.03 3.36
C ALA A 180 16.71 12.52 3.12
N VAL A 181 17.20 12.86 1.93
CA VAL A 181 17.43 14.25 1.52
C VAL A 181 16.95 14.47 0.10
N ASP A 182 16.20 15.54 -0.12
CA ASP A 182 15.77 15.99 -1.44
C ASP A 182 16.83 16.93 -2.03
N LEU A 183 17.36 16.60 -3.20
CA LEU A 183 18.39 17.34 -3.91
C LEU A 183 17.87 17.84 -5.26
N GLY A 184 18.27 19.07 -5.61
CA GLY A 184 18.09 19.64 -6.94
C GLY A 184 19.43 20.07 -7.51
N ARG A 185 19.64 19.83 -8.80
CA ARG A 185 20.83 20.32 -9.50
C ARG A 185 20.54 21.68 -10.11
N GLY A 186 21.35 22.68 -9.78
CA GLY A 186 21.22 24.03 -10.30
C GLY A 186 21.75 24.18 -11.72
N PRO A 187 21.55 25.34 -12.38
CA PRO A 187 22.08 25.62 -13.72
C PRO A 187 23.61 25.57 -13.81
N ASP A 188 24.29 25.75 -12.68
CA ASP A 188 25.75 25.65 -12.54
C ASP A 188 26.26 24.21 -12.41
N GLY A 189 25.36 23.22 -12.44
CA GLY A 189 25.68 21.81 -12.31
C GLY A 189 25.95 21.36 -10.87
N ARG A 190 25.84 22.23 -9.86
CA ARG A 190 26.01 21.88 -8.45
C ARG A 190 24.71 21.35 -7.84
N TRP A 191 24.84 20.43 -6.89
CA TRP A 191 23.72 19.89 -6.12
C TRP A 191 23.42 20.74 -4.89
N TRP A 192 22.14 21.01 -4.68
CA TRP A 192 21.63 21.80 -3.57
C TRP A 192 20.58 21.01 -2.80
N VAL A 193 20.67 21.05 -1.47
CA VAL A 193 19.65 20.48 -0.59
C VAL A 193 18.40 21.35 -0.60
N LEU A 194 17.30 20.76 -1.05
CA LEU A 194 15.96 21.36 -1.07
C LEU A 194 15.20 21.10 0.24
N GLY A 195 15.49 19.99 0.91
CA GLY A 195 14.91 19.66 2.20
C GLY A 195 15.39 18.33 2.77
N ASP A 196 15.45 18.27 4.10
CA ASP A 196 15.74 17.07 4.87
C ASP A 196 14.46 16.30 5.18
N ARG A 197 14.54 14.97 5.26
CA ARG A 197 13.44 14.07 5.61
C ARG A 197 13.86 13.16 6.76
N THR A 198 13.34 13.45 7.93
CA THR A 198 13.71 12.85 9.22
C THR A 198 12.51 12.29 9.98
N GLN A 199 11.28 12.61 9.59
CA GLN A 199 10.05 12.12 10.20
C GLN A 199 9.77 10.66 9.76
N ALA A 200 9.22 10.49 8.56
CA ALA A 200 8.86 9.21 7.97
C ALA A 200 9.12 9.24 6.43
N PRO A 201 10.38 9.23 5.98
CA PRO A 201 10.73 9.44 4.58
C PRO A 201 10.16 8.37 3.65
N SER A 202 9.41 8.79 2.63
CA SER A 202 8.89 7.94 1.55
C SER A 202 9.77 7.93 0.30
N GLY A 203 9.53 6.98 -0.60
CA GLY A 203 10.23 6.81 -1.87
C GLY A 203 11.24 5.65 -1.91
N LEU A 204 11.59 5.05 -0.77
CA LEU A 204 12.58 3.97 -0.73
C LEU A 204 12.03 2.69 -1.38
N GLY A 205 10.79 2.31 -1.06
CA GLY A 205 10.15 1.16 -1.70
C GLY A 205 10.01 1.35 -3.21
N TYR A 206 9.67 2.57 -3.64
CA TYR A 206 9.59 2.92 -5.06
C TYR A 206 10.96 2.88 -5.75
N ALA A 207 12.03 3.39 -5.14
CA ALA A 207 13.38 3.30 -5.71
C ALA A 207 13.82 1.85 -5.93
N LEU A 208 13.59 1.00 -4.93
CA LEU A 208 13.91 -0.43 -5.00
C LEU A 208 13.10 -1.17 -6.06
N GLU A 209 11.84 -0.81 -6.25
CA GLU A 209 10.94 -1.43 -7.22
C GLU A 209 11.15 -0.90 -8.65
N ASN A 210 11.48 0.38 -8.82
CA ASN A 210 11.93 0.95 -10.08
C ASN A 210 13.13 0.17 -10.60
N ARG A 211 14.14 -0.06 -9.75
CA ARG A 211 15.32 -0.85 -10.14
C ARG A 211 14.96 -2.28 -10.51
N ALA A 212 14.06 -2.93 -9.76
CA ALA A 212 13.63 -4.30 -10.06
C ALA A 212 12.91 -4.39 -11.42
N SER A 213 12.01 -3.43 -11.69
CA SER A 213 11.25 -3.34 -12.94
C SER A 213 12.16 -3.11 -14.15
N ILE A 214 13.12 -2.19 -14.02
CA ILE A 214 14.09 -1.90 -15.08
C ILE A 214 15.07 -3.07 -15.27
N ALA A 215 15.52 -3.73 -14.19
CA ALA A 215 16.38 -4.91 -14.28
C ALA A 215 15.69 -6.10 -14.96
N ALA A 216 14.37 -6.27 -14.80
CA ALA A 216 13.60 -7.29 -15.49
C ALA A 216 13.49 -7.02 -17.00
N ALA A 217 13.38 -5.75 -17.41
CA ALA A 217 13.27 -5.36 -18.81
C ALA A 217 14.63 -5.21 -19.54
N PHE A 218 15.67 -4.80 -18.81
CA PHE A 218 16.99 -4.44 -19.36
C PHE A 218 18.17 -5.09 -18.61
N PRO A 219 18.19 -6.41 -18.35
CA PRO A 219 19.23 -7.04 -17.54
C PRO A 219 20.64 -6.93 -18.14
N ASP A 220 20.77 -6.96 -19.47
CA ASP A 220 22.05 -6.87 -20.16
C ASP A 220 22.65 -5.46 -20.09
N LEU A 221 21.79 -4.44 -20.13
CA LEU A 221 22.18 -3.03 -20.09
C LEU A 221 22.73 -2.65 -18.71
N LEU A 222 22.07 -3.09 -17.63
CA LEU A 222 22.58 -2.84 -16.27
C LEU A 222 23.94 -3.49 -16.05
N ARG A 223 24.15 -4.69 -16.60
CA ARG A 223 25.44 -5.38 -16.54
C ARG A 223 26.50 -4.70 -17.41
N GLY A 224 26.15 -4.30 -18.63
CA GLY A 224 27.05 -3.64 -19.56
C GLY A 224 27.54 -2.26 -19.11
N MET A 225 26.72 -1.55 -18.33
CA MET A 225 27.07 -0.23 -17.77
C MET A 225 27.63 -0.30 -16.33
N ASP A 226 27.84 -1.50 -15.79
CA ASP A 226 28.29 -1.75 -14.41
C ASP A 226 27.50 -0.93 -13.37
N VAL A 227 26.16 -1.00 -13.45
CA VAL A 227 25.29 -0.23 -12.57
C VAL A 227 25.36 -0.80 -11.14
N ALA A 228 25.65 0.06 -10.17
CA ALA A 228 25.72 -0.32 -8.76
C ALA A 228 24.46 -1.04 -8.26
N ARG A 229 24.63 -2.13 -7.48
CA ARG A 229 23.51 -2.95 -6.98
C ARG A 229 22.86 -2.31 -5.76
N VAL A 230 21.53 -2.18 -5.78
CA VAL A 230 20.73 -1.67 -4.65
C VAL A 230 20.26 -2.76 -3.69
N GLY A 231 20.31 -4.03 -4.10
CA GLY A 231 19.85 -5.17 -3.29
C GLY A 231 20.45 -5.23 -1.88
N PRO A 232 21.78 -5.13 -1.71
CA PRO A 232 22.44 -5.17 -0.39
C PRO A 232 21.94 -4.12 0.61
N PHE A 233 21.49 -2.95 0.13
CA PHE A 233 20.98 -1.90 1.02
C PHE A 233 19.75 -2.35 1.82
N ALA A 234 18.89 -3.19 1.23
CA ALA A 234 17.72 -3.72 1.95
C ALA A 234 18.14 -4.63 3.12
N GLU A 235 19.19 -5.43 2.95
CA GLU A 235 19.74 -6.26 4.03
C GLU A 235 20.38 -5.40 5.11
N THR A 236 21.19 -4.40 4.73
CA THR A 236 21.77 -3.43 5.67
C THR A 236 20.70 -2.71 6.49
N LEU A 237 19.58 -2.34 5.87
CA LEU A 237 18.44 -1.77 6.57
C LEU A 237 17.80 -2.75 7.56
N ARG A 238 17.58 -4.00 7.13
CA ARG A 238 17.03 -5.05 8.01
C ARG A 238 17.95 -5.31 9.21
N GLU A 239 19.25 -5.36 9.00
CA GLU A 239 20.27 -5.55 10.04
C GLU A 239 20.30 -4.37 11.02
N GLY A 240 20.26 -3.14 10.51
CA GLY A 240 20.17 -1.93 11.34
C GLY A 240 18.93 -1.91 12.24
N LEU A 241 17.77 -2.31 11.71
CA LEU A 241 16.55 -2.45 12.50
C LEU A 241 16.65 -3.61 13.51
N ALA A 242 17.22 -4.75 13.10
CA ALA A 242 17.35 -5.93 13.97
C ALA A 242 18.33 -5.72 15.13
N ALA A 243 19.34 -4.86 14.95
CA ALA A 243 20.29 -4.49 16.00
C ALA A 243 19.64 -3.74 17.17
N LEU A 244 18.43 -3.18 16.99
CA LEU A 244 17.68 -2.47 18.03
C LEU A 244 16.82 -3.39 18.90
N ARG A 245 16.77 -4.70 18.61
CA ARG A 245 15.96 -5.66 19.39
C ARG A 245 16.52 -5.87 20.78
N ARG A 246 15.63 -6.07 21.77
CA ARG A 246 15.98 -6.29 23.18
C ARG A 246 16.01 -7.77 23.57
N GLY A 247 15.69 -8.69 22.64
CA GLY A 247 15.75 -10.13 22.83
C GLY A 247 15.26 -10.93 21.62
N GLU A 248 15.29 -12.26 21.71
CA GLU A 248 14.93 -13.14 20.58
C GLU A 248 13.44 -13.20 20.25
N ASP A 249 12.56 -12.94 21.22
CA ASP A 249 11.11 -12.99 21.04
C ASP A 249 10.50 -11.68 20.54
N GLY A 250 11.24 -10.57 20.70
CA GLY A 250 10.83 -9.24 20.29
C GLY A 250 10.69 -9.12 18.78
N ARG A 251 9.54 -8.65 18.31
CA ARG A 251 9.26 -8.53 16.88
C ARG A 251 9.65 -7.16 16.32
N LEU A 252 10.04 -7.14 15.05
CA LEU A 252 10.16 -5.92 14.26
C LEU A 252 8.85 -5.69 13.50
N CYS A 253 8.33 -4.49 13.62
CA CYS A 253 7.07 -4.08 13.02
C CYS A 253 7.28 -2.86 12.12
N LEU A 254 6.44 -2.74 11.10
CA LEU A 254 6.26 -1.53 10.32
C LEU A 254 4.86 -0.97 10.61
N LEU A 255 4.79 0.17 11.28
CA LEU A 255 3.53 0.83 11.65
C LEU A 255 3.05 1.71 10.49
N THR A 256 1.90 1.35 9.92
CA THR A 256 1.28 2.06 8.78
C THR A 256 0.00 2.78 9.20
N PRO A 257 -0.34 3.92 8.57
CA PRO A 257 -1.65 4.56 8.71
C PRO A 257 -2.80 3.79 8.01
N GLY A 258 -2.48 2.74 7.26
CA GLY A 258 -3.46 1.87 6.59
C GLY A 258 -3.68 2.16 5.10
N PRO A 259 -4.58 1.42 4.43
CA PRO A 259 -4.73 1.40 2.96
C PRO A 259 -5.16 2.72 2.31
N LEU A 260 -5.72 3.64 3.09
CA LEU A 260 -6.13 4.96 2.60
C LEU A 260 -4.93 5.91 2.42
N ASN A 261 -3.74 5.58 2.93
CA ASN A 261 -2.57 6.43 2.72
C ASN A 261 -2.00 6.27 1.30
N GLU A 262 -1.59 7.39 0.71
CA GLU A 262 -1.07 7.44 -0.65
C GLU A 262 0.20 6.60 -0.89
N THR A 263 0.99 6.35 0.16
CA THR A 263 2.23 5.55 0.12
C THR A 263 2.06 4.15 0.74
N TYR A 264 0.83 3.69 0.98
CA TYR A 264 0.58 2.37 1.58
C TYR A 264 1.23 1.21 0.81
N PHE A 265 1.29 1.30 -0.53
CA PHE A 265 2.01 0.33 -1.35
C PHE A 265 3.47 0.15 -0.87
N GLU A 266 4.19 1.26 -0.67
CA GLU A 266 5.58 1.23 -0.21
C GLU A 266 5.69 0.55 1.16
N HIS A 267 4.73 0.79 2.06
CA HIS A 267 4.73 0.21 3.40
C HIS A 267 4.60 -1.32 3.35
N ALA A 268 3.60 -1.83 2.60
CA ALA A 268 3.39 -3.26 2.41
C ALA A 268 4.55 -3.92 1.66
N TYR A 269 5.10 -3.24 0.66
CA TYR A 269 6.26 -3.70 -0.10
C TYR A 269 7.49 -3.87 0.79
N LEU A 270 7.85 -2.85 1.57
CA LEU A 270 9.01 -2.87 2.46
C LEU A 270 8.84 -3.88 3.59
N ALA A 271 7.64 -3.97 4.20
CA ALA A 271 7.36 -4.96 5.22
C ALA A 271 7.57 -6.39 4.69
N ARG A 272 7.04 -6.69 3.49
CA ARG A 272 7.24 -8.00 2.84
C ARG A 272 8.71 -8.25 2.48
N ARG A 273 9.38 -7.26 1.89
CA ARG A 273 10.78 -7.41 1.42
C ARG A 273 11.76 -7.61 2.57
N LEU A 274 11.52 -6.96 3.71
CA LEU A 274 12.41 -7.00 4.89
C LEU A 274 11.97 -8.04 5.93
N GLY A 275 10.81 -8.69 5.73
CA GLY A 275 10.25 -9.66 6.68
C GLY A 275 9.74 -9.04 7.98
N LEU A 276 9.25 -7.79 7.94
CA LEU A 276 8.68 -7.09 9.09
C LEU A 276 7.17 -7.38 9.19
N LEU A 277 6.62 -7.34 10.41
CA LEU A 277 5.17 -7.39 10.60
C LEU A 277 4.56 -6.03 10.27
N LEU A 278 3.74 -5.97 9.21
CA LEU A 278 2.92 -4.80 8.91
C LEU A 278 1.79 -4.69 9.95
N VAL A 279 1.72 -3.56 10.65
CA VAL A 279 0.75 -3.32 11.73
C VAL A 279 0.15 -1.93 11.61
N GLU A 280 -1.12 -1.78 11.98
CA GLU A 280 -1.77 -0.48 12.18
C GLU A 280 -1.83 -0.16 13.69
N GLY A 281 -2.25 1.06 14.07
CA GLY A 281 -2.39 1.43 15.49
C GLY A 281 -3.27 0.46 16.26
N ASP A 282 -4.35 0.00 15.62
CA ASP A 282 -5.29 -0.98 16.17
C ASP A 282 -4.76 -2.43 16.23
N ASP A 283 -3.56 -2.70 15.74
CA ASP A 283 -2.89 -3.99 15.94
C ASP A 283 -2.01 -3.97 17.19
N LEU A 284 -1.79 -2.79 17.80
CA LEU A 284 -0.87 -2.58 18.91
C LEU A 284 -1.57 -2.11 20.19
N THR A 285 -0.99 -2.43 21.33
CA THR A 285 -1.44 -1.98 22.66
C THR A 285 -0.24 -1.78 23.57
N VAL A 286 -0.35 -0.86 24.53
CA VAL A 286 0.69 -0.63 25.54
C VAL A 286 0.22 -1.16 26.89
N ARG A 287 1.06 -1.95 27.55
CA ARG A 287 0.85 -2.49 28.90
C ARG A 287 2.17 -2.49 29.65
N ASP A 288 2.15 -2.02 30.90
CA ASP A 288 3.35 -1.92 31.75
C ASP A 288 4.52 -1.23 31.04
N ASP A 289 4.20 -0.15 30.31
CA ASP A 289 5.11 0.63 29.47
C ASP A 289 5.74 -0.17 28.30
N GLU A 290 5.27 -1.37 27.98
CA GLU A 290 5.71 -2.20 26.86
C GLU A 290 4.67 -2.30 25.74
N VAL A 291 5.14 -2.26 24.49
CA VAL A 291 4.27 -2.35 23.31
C VAL A 291 4.08 -3.81 22.91
N HIS A 292 2.83 -4.19 22.71
CA HIS A 292 2.41 -5.53 22.35
C HIS A 292 1.57 -5.52 21.08
N ILE A 293 1.75 -6.55 20.25
CA ILE A 293 0.91 -6.88 19.10
C ILE A 293 -0.27 -7.71 19.61
N ARG A 294 -1.50 -7.28 19.29
CA ARG A 294 -2.71 -8.07 19.46
C ARG A 294 -2.73 -9.18 18.42
N SER A 295 -2.33 -10.39 18.81
CA SER A 295 -2.36 -11.56 17.92
C SER A 295 -3.47 -12.52 18.30
N VAL A 296 -3.89 -13.34 17.33
CA VAL A 296 -4.86 -14.43 17.54
C VAL A 296 -4.40 -15.47 18.57
N GLY A 297 -3.11 -15.50 18.92
CA GLY A 297 -2.52 -16.35 19.96
C GLY A 297 -2.20 -15.62 21.26
N GLY A 298 -2.76 -14.43 21.49
CA GLY A 298 -2.48 -13.57 22.63
C GLY A 298 -1.48 -12.44 22.33
N LEU A 299 -1.08 -11.71 23.37
CA LEU A 299 -0.15 -10.60 23.22
C LEU A 299 1.27 -11.08 22.88
N ARG A 300 1.95 -10.34 22.00
CA ARG A 300 3.35 -10.58 21.60
C ARG A 300 4.13 -9.28 21.63
N ARG A 301 5.31 -9.25 22.25
CA ARG A 301 6.09 -8.01 22.40
C ARG A 301 6.60 -7.47 21.06
N ALA A 302 6.46 -6.16 20.84
CA ALA A 302 7.04 -5.41 19.75
C ALA A 302 8.23 -4.59 20.26
N ASP A 303 9.44 -4.97 19.87
CA ASP A 303 10.66 -4.31 20.36
C ASP A 303 11.05 -3.12 19.46
N VAL A 304 10.82 -3.26 18.15
CA VAL A 304 11.24 -2.27 17.15
C VAL A 304 10.05 -1.96 16.26
N ILE A 305 9.70 -0.68 16.13
CA ILE A 305 8.63 -0.20 15.26
C ILE A 305 9.20 0.83 14.31
N TRP A 306 9.31 0.47 13.04
CA TRP A 306 9.52 1.43 11.97
C TRP A 306 8.20 2.14 11.68
N ARG A 307 8.08 3.40 12.09
CA ARG A 307 6.86 4.19 11.90
C ARG A 307 6.79 4.81 10.53
N ARG A 308 5.58 4.79 9.94
CA ARG A 308 5.20 5.51 8.71
C ARG A 308 4.05 6.49 8.94
N ILE A 309 3.91 6.91 10.19
CA ILE A 309 2.98 7.95 10.63
C ILE A 309 3.78 9.10 11.23
N ASP A 310 3.23 10.30 11.14
CA ASP A 310 3.77 11.52 11.73
C ASP A 310 3.81 11.43 13.27
N GLY A 311 4.71 12.20 13.87
CA GLY A 311 5.04 12.07 15.30
C GLY A 311 3.85 12.39 16.21
N ASP A 312 3.10 13.44 15.89
CA ASP A 312 1.93 13.88 16.66
C ASP A 312 0.77 12.87 16.60
N PHE A 313 0.60 12.16 15.48
CA PHE A 313 -0.41 11.11 15.33
C PHE A 313 -0.06 9.81 16.08
N ALA A 314 1.15 9.67 16.62
CA ALA A 314 1.63 8.40 17.17
C ALA A 314 0.96 7.98 18.49
N ASP A 315 0.49 8.92 19.30
CA ASP A 315 -0.13 8.63 20.60
C ASP A 315 -1.31 9.58 20.88
N PRO A 316 -2.57 9.08 20.84
CA PRO A 316 -3.74 9.90 21.13
C PRO A 316 -3.90 10.28 22.61
N LEU A 317 -3.18 9.64 23.53
CA LEU A 317 -3.28 9.94 24.96
C LEU A 317 -2.46 11.18 25.34
N GLU A 318 -1.24 11.28 24.82
CA GLU A 318 -0.25 12.29 25.24
C GLU A 318 0.03 13.36 24.16
N LEU A 319 -0.18 13.05 22.88
CA LEU A 319 0.17 13.94 21.77
C LEU A 319 -1.08 14.56 21.12
N ASN A 320 -1.79 13.80 20.28
CA ASN A 320 -2.93 14.29 19.52
C ASN A 320 -4.20 13.46 19.77
N ALA A 321 -5.09 13.94 20.64
CA ALA A 321 -6.33 13.26 21.00
C ALA A 321 -7.30 13.01 19.83
N ALA A 322 -7.14 13.71 18.69
CA ALA A 322 -7.92 13.46 17.49
C ALA A 322 -7.35 12.31 16.64
N SER A 323 -6.14 11.83 16.93
CA SER A 323 -5.52 10.74 16.18
C SER A 323 -6.32 9.45 16.31
N ARG A 324 -6.53 8.80 15.16
CA ARG A 324 -7.07 7.44 15.03
C ARG A 324 -6.02 6.46 14.49
N LEU A 325 -4.78 6.91 14.33
CA LEU A 325 -3.69 6.14 13.70
C LEU A 325 -2.69 5.60 14.72
N GLY A 326 -2.53 6.31 15.84
CA GLY A 326 -1.54 6.02 16.86
C GLY A 326 -1.94 4.91 17.82
N VAL A 327 -1.05 4.64 18.78
CA VAL A 327 -1.25 3.65 19.83
C VAL A 327 -1.28 4.39 21.17
N PRO A 328 -2.39 4.32 21.94
CA PRO A 328 -2.46 4.96 23.25
C PRO A 328 -1.31 4.51 24.17
N GLY A 329 -0.54 5.47 24.69
CA GLY A 329 0.60 5.21 25.59
C GLY A 329 1.94 4.93 24.89
N LEU A 330 2.00 5.02 23.55
CA LEU A 330 3.23 4.80 22.80
C LEU A 330 4.33 5.79 23.14
N ALA A 331 3.99 7.07 23.34
CA ALA A 331 4.97 8.10 23.69
C ALA A 331 5.62 7.78 25.04
N ARG A 332 4.82 7.31 26.01
CA ARG A 332 5.30 6.86 27.32
C ARG A 332 6.20 5.63 27.21
N ALA A 333 5.82 4.61 26.44
CA ALA A 333 6.65 3.42 26.21
C ALA A 333 7.99 3.76 25.55
N ALA A 334 7.98 4.68 24.58
CA ALA A 334 9.19 5.17 23.91
C ALA A 334 10.11 5.93 24.88
N ARG A 335 9.54 6.84 25.68
CA ARG A 335 10.29 7.61 26.70
C ARG A 335 10.89 6.70 27.79
N ALA A 336 10.22 5.60 28.12
CA ALA A 336 10.74 4.58 29.05
C ALA A 336 11.84 3.69 28.43
N GLY A 337 12.20 3.88 27.16
CA GLY A 337 13.17 3.05 26.44
C GLY A 337 12.71 1.62 26.21
N ARG A 338 11.39 1.36 26.30
CA ARG A 338 10.83 0.01 26.21
C ARG A 338 10.58 -0.46 24.77
N VAL A 339 10.52 0.48 23.83
CA VAL A 339 10.38 0.23 22.39
C VAL A 339 11.30 1.16 21.60
N ALA A 340 11.95 0.63 20.56
CA ALA A 340 12.72 1.41 19.60
C ALA A 340 11.82 1.87 18.46
N LEU A 341 11.62 3.19 18.35
CA LEU A 341 10.88 3.81 17.25
C LEU A 341 11.86 4.31 16.20
N VAL A 342 11.66 3.87 14.95
CA VAL A 342 12.50 4.28 13.82
C VAL A 342 11.64 5.08 12.84
N ASN A 343 11.89 6.38 12.63
CA ASN A 343 12.72 7.26 13.46
C ASN A 343 12.05 7.58 14.80
N ALA A 344 12.81 8.13 15.74
CA ALA A 344 12.29 8.56 17.03
C ALA A 344 11.14 9.55 16.86
N LEU A 345 10.22 9.60 17.83
CA LEU A 345 9.17 10.60 17.83
C LEU A 345 9.79 11.99 17.99
N GLY A 346 9.26 12.96 17.25
CA GLY A 346 9.76 14.33 17.24
C GLY A 346 10.95 14.58 16.32
N SER A 347 11.42 13.56 15.60
CA SER A 347 12.49 13.70 14.61
C SER A 347 12.11 14.63 13.43
N GLY A 348 10.83 14.89 13.18
CA GLY A 348 10.37 15.83 12.15
C GLY A 348 10.63 17.30 12.47
N ALA A 349 10.94 17.65 13.71
CA ALA A 349 11.18 19.04 14.12
C ALA A 349 12.25 19.75 13.28
N VAL A 350 13.23 18.99 12.78
CA VAL A 350 14.34 19.47 11.95
C VAL A 350 14.06 19.46 10.44
N GLU A 351 12.88 19.03 10.00
CA GLU A 351 12.42 19.21 8.60
C GLU A 351 11.92 20.64 8.34
N ALA A 352 11.65 21.42 9.39
CA ALA A 352 11.19 22.80 9.26
C ALA A 352 12.21 23.64 8.47
N ARG A 353 11.74 24.34 7.43
CA ARG A 353 12.59 25.16 6.53
C ARG A 353 13.41 26.21 7.28
N ALA A 354 12.91 26.69 8.42
CA ALA A 354 13.64 27.62 9.28
C ALA A 354 15.04 27.12 9.65
N TRP A 355 15.24 25.81 9.84
CA TRP A 355 16.56 25.24 10.15
C TRP A 355 17.61 25.50 9.07
N MET A 356 17.21 25.56 7.80
CA MET A 356 18.12 25.76 6.66
C MET A 356 18.88 27.09 6.73
N ALA A 357 18.33 28.10 7.41
CA ALA A 357 19.01 29.37 7.66
C ALA A 357 20.20 29.25 8.64
N PHE A 358 20.16 28.26 9.53
CA PHE A 358 21.13 28.12 10.63
C PHE A 358 22.12 26.95 10.43
N LEU A 359 21.74 25.93 9.65
CA LEU A 359 22.56 24.73 9.42
C LEU A 359 24.01 25.01 8.99
N PRO A 360 24.34 26.01 8.14
CA PRO A 360 25.74 26.31 7.82
C PRO A 360 26.58 26.70 9.04
N ALA A 361 26.02 27.52 9.94
CA ALA A 361 26.72 27.94 11.17
C ALA A 361 26.81 26.79 12.18
N ILE A 362 25.72 26.02 12.30
CA ILE A 362 25.68 24.83 13.17
C ILE A 362 26.71 23.78 12.70
N ALA A 363 26.86 23.57 11.39
CA ALA A 363 27.85 22.65 10.83
C ALA A 363 29.27 23.04 11.26
N ARG A 364 29.66 24.30 11.10
CA ARG A 364 30.98 24.78 11.55
C ARG A 364 31.17 24.60 13.05
N HIS A 365 30.13 24.85 13.85
CA HIS A 365 30.20 24.71 15.30
C HIS A 365 30.32 23.26 15.77
N LEU A 366 29.48 22.35 15.25
CA LEU A 366 29.40 20.96 15.71
C LEU A 366 30.37 20.01 14.99
N MET A 367 30.73 20.31 13.74
CA MET A 367 31.56 19.45 12.88
C MET A 367 32.95 20.01 12.62
N GLY A 368 33.19 21.30 12.90
CA GLY A 368 34.43 21.98 12.52
C GLY A 368 34.62 22.16 11.02
N ALA A 369 33.57 21.96 10.21
CA ALA A 369 33.62 22.02 8.74
C ALA A 369 32.33 22.64 8.18
N ASP A 370 32.43 23.22 6.99
CA ASP A 370 31.27 23.65 6.23
C ASP A 370 30.45 22.46 5.71
N LEU A 371 29.22 22.75 5.30
CA LEU A 371 28.35 21.75 4.67
C LEU A 371 28.95 21.29 3.34
N ALA A 372 29.24 20.00 3.21
CA ALA A 372 29.67 19.37 1.97
C ALA A 372 28.56 19.40 0.90
N LEU A 373 27.29 19.33 1.34
CA LEU A 373 26.12 19.58 0.50
C LEU A 373 25.45 20.89 0.95
N PRO A 374 25.60 21.98 0.19
CA PRO A 374 24.97 23.24 0.54
C PRO A 374 23.44 23.13 0.40
N ASN A 375 22.71 23.80 1.28
CA ASN A 375 21.28 23.99 1.09
C ASN A 375 20.97 25.27 0.35
N VAL A 376 19.76 25.38 -0.18
CA VAL A 376 19.27 26.62 -0.79
C VAL A 376 19.36 27.77 0.19
N ALA A 377 19.75 28.95 -0.31
CA ALA A 377 19.82 30.16 0.52
C ALA A 377 18.44 30.45 1.11
N THR A 378 18.39 30.53 2.44
CA THR A 378 17.14 30.62 3.20
C THR A 378 17.28 31.71 4.25
N TRP A 379 16.34 32.65 4.25
CA TRP A 379 16.21 33.75 5.18
C TRP A 379 15.00 33.51 6.06
N TRP A 380 15.19 33.33 7.37
CA TRP A 380 14.09 33.20 8.30
C TRP A 380 13.62 34.57 8.76
N CYS A 381 12.37 34.91 8.42
CA CYS A 381 11.81 36.24 8.65
C CYS A 381 11.57 36.55 10.15
N GLY A 382 11.81 35.58 11.05
CA GLY A 382 11.85 35.84 12.48
C GLY A 382 13.02 36.73 12.92
N GLN A 383 14.08 36.84 12.12
CA GLN A 383 15.17 37.79 12.35
C GLN A 383 14.93 39.09 11.56
N PRO A 384 15.09 40.27 12.18
CA PRO A 384 14.75 41.55 11.54
C PRO A 384 15.53 41.86 10.26
N ALA A 385 16.82 41.51 10.17
CA ALA A 385 17.65 41.81 9.00
C ALA A 385 17.25 40.93 7.81
N GLU A 386 17.03 39.64 8.06
CA GLU A 386 16.60 38.63 7.12
C GLU A 386 15.18 38.93 6.61
N ARG A 387 14.29 39.38 7.49
CA ARG A 387 12.97 39.89 7.10
C ARG A 387 13.09 41.09 6.16
N ALA A 388 13.92 42.07 6.49
CA ALA A 388 14.11 43.26 5.66
C ALA A 388 14.66 42.91 4.28
N GLU A 389 15.57 41.92 4.19
CA GLU A 389 16.07 41.39 2.92
C GLU A 389 14.95 40.76 2.07
N VAL A 390 14.10 39.94 2.70
CA VAL A 390 12.94 39.32 2.03
C VAL A 390 11.93 40.37 1.58
N GLU A 391 11.66 41.41 2.37
CA GLU A 391 10.79 42.52 1.99
C GLU A 391 11.40 43.34 0.83
N ALA A 392 12.70 43.62 0.87
CA ALA A 392 13.39 44.40 -0.16
C ALA A 392 13.47 43.67 -1.52
N ARG A 393 13.58 42.33 -1.50
CA ARG A 393 13.69 41.47 -2.69
C ARG A 393 12.46 40.60 -2.91
N PHE A 394 11.30 41.02 -2.41
CA PHE A 394 10.09 40.20 -2.35
C PHE A 394 9.77 39.47 -3.65
N ASP A 395 9.71 40.17 -4.78
CA ASP A 395 9.37 39.60 -6.10
C ASP A 395 10.45 38.64 -6.66
N ALA A 396 11.67 38.65 -6.11
CA ALA A 396 12.75 37.75 -6.50
C ALA A 396 12.86 36.49 -5.62
N MET A 397 11.98 36.34 -4.63
CA MET A 397 12.04 35.24 -3.65
C MET A 397 10.98 34.16 -3.91
N VAL A 398 11.27 32.95 -3.44
CA VAL A 398 10.26 31.93 -3.12
C VAL A 398 9.88 32.12 -1.66
N LEU A 399 8.59 32.30 -1.39
CA LEU A 399 8.08 32.44 -0.02
C LEU A 399 7.48 31.13 0.43
N ALA A 400 7.82 30.71 1.64
CA ALA A 400 7.35 29.45 2.19
C ALA A 400 7.01 29.55 3.68
N PRO A 401 6.11 28.68 4.17
CA PRO A 401 5.94 28.50 5.61
C PRO A 401 7.25 28.02 6.25
N ALA A 402 7.58 28.58 7.43
CA ALA A 402 8.80 28.27 8.15
C ALA A 402 8.80 26.86 8.77
N PHE A 403 7.63 26.42 9.26
CA PHE A 403 7.51 25.25 10.15
C PHE A 403 6.78 24.05 9.56
N GLY A 404 5.98 24.23 8.52
CA GLY A 404 5.12 23.20 7.98
C GLY A 404 4.97 23.25 6.46
N PRO A 405 4.12 22.40 5.89
CA PRO A 405 3.89 22.37 4.44
C PRO A 405 3.05 23.56 3.96
N VAL A 406 2.13 24.06 4.79
CA VAL A 406 1.20 25.16 4.49
C VAL A 406 1.16 26.18 5.62
N LEU A 407 0.75 27.40 5.32
CA LEU A 407 0.42 28.43 6.32
C LEU A 407 -1.03 28.89 6.10
N PRO A 408 -1.98 28.39 6.92
CA PRO A 408 -3.41 28.62 6.69
C PRO A 408 -3.77 30.10 6.56
N GLY A 409 -4.49 30.45 5.49
CA GLY A 409 -4.93 31.81 5.17
C GLY A 409 -3.84 32.74 4.63
N VAL A 410 -2.61 32.24 4.41
CA VAL A 410 -1.47 33.02 3.90
C VAL A 410 -0.83 32.33 2.70
N LEU A 411 -0.40 31.07 2.88
CA LEU A 411 0.20 30.22 1.87
C LEU A 411 -0.43 28.83 1.94
N ASP A 412 -1.73 28.76 1.60
CA ASP A 412 -2.50 27.51 1.63
C ASP A 412 -1.99 26.46 0.64
N GLY A 413 -1.39 26.92 -0.47
CA GLY A 413 -0.73 26.06 -1.45
C GLY A 413 0.74 25.76 -1.16
N GLY A 414 1.22 26.10 0.04
CA GLY A 414 2.62 25.92 0.43
C GLY A 414 3.59 26.93 -0.17
N ALA A 415 4.84 26.51 -0.35
CA ALA A 415 5.90 27.36 -0.91
C ALA A 415 5.51 27.85 -2.31
N LYS A 416 5.69 29.14 -2.62
CA LYS A 416 5.38 29.71 -3.93
C LYS A 416 6.37 30.83 -4.30
N PRO A 417 6.77 30.95 -5.58
CA PRO A 417 7.42 32.16 -6.07
C PRO A 417 6.53 33.37 -5.82
N ALA A 418 7.08 34.47 -5.30
CA ALA A 418 6.32 35.69 -5.05
C ALA A 418 5.63 36.22 -6.32
N THR A 419 6.27 36.06 -7.47
CA THR A 419 5.71 36.39 -8.80
C THR A 419 4.47 35.58 -9.19
N ALA A 420 4.25 34.41 -8.57
CA ALA A 420 3.10 33.56 -8.82
C ALA A 420 1.95 33.77 -7.81
N LEU A 421 2.12 34.64 -6.81
CA LEU A 421 1.09 34.95 -5.82
C LEU A 421 0.02 35.89 -6.39
N GLY A 422 -1.25 35.54 -6.20
CA GLY A 422 -2.36 36.44 -6.48
C GLY A 422 -2.39 37.64 -5.52
N ARG A 423 -3.17 38.68 -5.85
CA ARG A 423 -3.24 39.92 -5.03
C ARG A 423 -3.60 39.65 -3.56
N ALA A 424 -4.62 38.83 -3.31
CA ALA A 424 -5.05 38.50 -1.96
C ALA A 424 -3.97 37.73 -1.17
N GLU A 425 -3.29 36.78 -1.81
CA GLU A 425 -2.18 36.04 -1.19
C GLU A 425 -1.00 36.97 -0.87
N ARG A 426 -0.65 37.88 -1.79
CA ARG A 426 0.39 38.89 -1.54
C ARG A 426 0.05 39.76 -0.33
N ASP A 427 -1.17 40.28 -0.26
CA ASP A 427 -1.63 41.10 0.87
C ASP A 427 -1.58 40.30 2.18
N ALA A 428 -1.99 39.03 2.16
CA ALA A 428 -1.91 38.14 3.32
C ALA A 428 -0.47 37.89 3.77
N VAL A 429 0.46 37.67 2.84
CA VAL A 429 1.88 37.49 3.13
C VAL A 429 2.48 38.75 3.73
N HIS A 430 2.22 39.94 3.16
CA HIS A 430 2.70 41.20 3.74
C HIS A 430 2.13 41.43 5.15
N ALA A 431 0.85 41.13 5.37
CA ALA A 431 0.23 41.19 6.69
C ALA A 431 0.88 40.19 7.67
N ALA A 432 1.22 38.99 7.21
CA ALA A 432 1.91 37.98 8.01
C ALA A 432 3.34 38.40 8.34
N LEU A 433 4.10 38.96 7.40
CA LEU A 433 5.43 39.54 7.66
C LEU A 433 5.36 40.67 8.70
N ALA A 434 4.31 41.50 8.68
CA ALA A 434 4.13 42.56 9.66
C ALA A 434 3.74 42.03 11.06
N ARG A 435 2.93 40.97 11.15
CA ARG A 435 2.34 40.49 12.41
C ARG A 435 3.05 39.30 13.05
N ARG A 436 3.44 38.32 12.25
CA ARG A 436 4.04 37.04 12.68
C ARG A 436 5.09 36.57 11.67
N ALA A 437 6.11 37.39 11.46
CA ALA A 437 7.19 37.10 10.53
C ALA A 437 7.91 35.76 10.79
N VAL A 438 7.92 35.31 12.05
CA VAL A 438 8.50 34.02 12.47
C VAL A 438 7.93 32.80 11.74
N ASP A 439 6.71 32.90 11.19
CA ASP A 439 6.05 31.79 10.50
C ASP A 439 6.43 31.69 9.01
N LEU A 440 7.29 32.59 8.52
CA LEU A 440 7.69 32.69 7.11
C LEU A 440 9.20 32.58 6.91
N VAL A 441 9.58 32.03 5.77
CA VAL A 441 10.93 32.09 5.22
C VAL A 441 10.89 32.64 3.80
N GLY A 442 11.92 33.39 3.41
CA GLY A 442 12.26 33.62 2.01
C GLY A 442 13.37 32.66 1.57
N GLN A 443 13.30 32.16 0.35
CA GLN A 443 14.31 31.30 -0.24
C GLN A 443 14.68 31.79 -1.64
N GLU A 444 15.93 31.55 -2.03
CA GLU A 444 16.35 31.82 -3.40
C GLU A 444 15.66 30.84 -4.37
N PRO A 445 15.15 31.31 -5.52
CA PRO A 445 14.54 30.41 -6.50
C PRO A 445 15.56 29.42 -7.04
N VAL A 446 15.27 28.12 -6.94
CA VAL A 446 16.08 27.08 -7.59
C VAL A 446 15.45 26.67 -8.91
N THR A 447 16.24 26.83 -9.97
CA THR A 447 15.99 26.23 -11.29
C THR A 447 16.60 24.83 -11.31
N LEU A 448 15.75 23.82 -11.34
CA LEU A 448 16.13 22.41 -11.36
C LEU A 448 16.60 21.98 -12.74
N SER A 449 17.54 21.03 -12.78
CA SER A 449 17.94 20.35 -14.00
C SER A 449 16.79 19.57 -14.65
N THR A 450 16.93 19.30 -15.94
CA THR A 450 16.03 18.43 -16.71
C THR A 450 16.71 17.13 -17.11
N MET A 451 15.95 16.04 -17.12
CA MET A 451 16.40 14.77 -17.72
C MET A 451 15.41 14.31 -18.82
N PRO A 452 15.85 13.47 -19.76
CA PRO A 452 14.97 12.89 -20.77
C PRO A 452 13.97 11.93 -20.14
N MET A 453 12.71 12.08 -20.52
CA MET A 453 11.62 11.16 -20.19
C MET A 453 10.91 10.75 -21.47
N TRP A 454 10.56 9.46 -21.59
CA TRP A 454 9.72 8.95 -22.65
C TRP A 454 8.25 9.21 -22.34
N ASP A 455 7.54 9.97 -23.19
CA ASP A 455 6.12 10.31 -22.99
C ASP A 455 5.14 9.40 -23.75
N GLY A 456 5.65 8.34 -24.38
CA GLY A 456 4.89 7.41 -25.24
C GLY A 456 5.05 7.68 -26.73
N ALA A 457 5.55 8.86 -27.11
CA ALA A 457 5.78 9.24 -28.50
C ALA A 457 7.21 9.76 -28.74
N ALA A 458 7.76 10.57 -27.82
CA ALA A 458 9.08 11.17 -27.97
C ALA A 458 9.81 11.31 -26.63
N MET A 459 11.11 11.61 -26.71
CA MET A 459 11.89 12.04 -25.56
C MET A 459 11.62 13.52 -25.29
N VAL A 460 11.22 13.84 -24.05
CA VAL A 460 10.91 15.20 -23.62
C VAL A 460 11.67 15.58 -22.35
N PRO A 461 12.16 16.83 -22.22
CA PRO A 461 12.85 17.26 -21.01
C PRO A 461 11.85 17.40 -19.87
N ARG A 462 12.21 16.89 -18.69
CA ARG A 462 11.41 17.05 -17.47
C ARG A 462 12.26 17.44 -16.27
N PRO A 463 11.85 18.46 -15.48
CA PRO A 463 12.52 18.82 -14.25
C PRO A 463 12.62 17.65 -13.28
N VAL A 464 13.79 17.45 -12.66
CA VAL A 464 14.06 16.30 -11.78
C VAL A 464 14.47 16.74 -10.36
N VAL A 465 13.96 16.02 -9.37
CA VAL A 465 14.43 16.05 -7.98
C VAL A 465 14.92 14.66 -7.60
N LEU A 466 16.14 14.60 -7.06
CA LEU A 466 16.76 13.36 -6.61
C LEU A 466 16.63 13.24 -5.09
N ARG A 467 15.95 12.18 -4.61
CA ARG A 467 15.96 11.83 -3.19
C ARG A 467 16.96 10.73 -2.92
N LEU A 468 17.88 10.98 -1.99
CA LEU A 468 18.85 9.99 -1.50
C LEU A 468 18.44 9.47 -0.12
N PHE A 469 18.80 8.22 0.17
CA PHE A 469 18.47 7.55 1.43
C PHE A 469 19.74 7.07 2.12
N ALA A 470 19.80 7.25 3.44
CA ALA A 470 20.83 6.70 4.30
C ALA A 470 20.20 5.95 5.47
N VAL A 471 20.83 4.86 5.89
CA VAL A 471 20.44 4.08 7.06
C VAL A 471 21.58 4.05 8.07
N ALA A 472 21.23 4.15 9.35
CA ALA A 472 22.17 4.01 10.44
C ALA A 472 22.45 2.53 10.70
N THR A 473 23.74 2.20 10.80
CA THR A 473 24.24 0.87 11.16
C THR A 473 25.22 1.01 12.33
N PRO A 474 25.61 -0.09 13.00
CA PRO A 474 26.66 -0.06 14.00
C PRO A 474 27.97 0.57 13.50
N ASP A 475 28.28 0.39 12.21
CA ASP A 475 29.51 0.90 11.56
C ASP A 475 29.35 2.33 10.99
N GLY A 476 28.20 2.98 11.20
CA GLY A 476 27.92 4.34 10.72
C GLY A 476 26.80 4.42 9.68
N TRP A 477 26.75 5.53 8.95
CA TRP A 477 25.72 5.77 7.94
C TRP A 477 26.05 5.08 6.62
N GLN A 478 25.13 4.28 6.10
CA GLN A 478 25.21 3.63 4.79
C GLN A 478 24.22 4.27 3.83
N VAL A 479 24.69 4.72 2.66
CA VAL A 479 23.86 5.40 1.65
C VAL A 479 23.48 4.41 0.55
N LEU A 480 22.21 4.40 0.14
CA LEU A 480 21.72 3.61 -0.99
C LEU A 480 22.48 4.03 -2.27
N PRO A 481 23.20 3.15 -2.97
CA PRO A 481 23.88 3.48 -4.23
C PRO A 481 22.87 3.67 -5.38
N GLY A 482 22.30 4.86 -5.43
CA GLY A 482 21.16 5.24 -6.27
C GLY A 482 20.22 6.17 -5.50
N GLY A 483 18.94 6.19 -5.86
CA GLY A 483 17.98 7.06 -5.22
C GLY A 483 16.59 6.99 -5.85
N PHE A 484 15.75 7.93 -5.47
CA PHE A 484 14.41 8.09 -6.03
C PHE A 484 14.34 9.40 -6.81
N ALA A 485 14.35 9.31 -8.14
CA ALA A 485 14.18 10.47 -9.01
C ALA A 485 12.69 10.72 -9.27
N ARG A 486 12.22 11.93 -8.95
CA ARG A 486 10.87 12.40 -9.24
C ARG A 486 10.91 13.41 -10.37
N LEU A 487 10.00 13.27 -11.33
CA LEU A 487 9.89 14.08 -12.53
C LEU A 487 8.61 14.89 -12.49
N SER A 488 8.70 16.19 -12.77
CA SER A 488 7.51 17.05 -12.86
C SER A 488 6.57 16.60 -13.98
N ALA A 489 5.26 16.75 -13.81
CA ALA A 489 4.29 16.58 -14.89
C ALA A 489 4.38 17.70 -15.94
N GLY A 490 4.90 18.88 -15.58
CA GLY A 490 5.03 20.05 -16.44
C GLY A 490 6.48 20.48 -16.70
N LEU A 491 6.64 21.56 -17.48
CA LEU A 491 7.95 22.16 -17.81
C LEU A 491 8.40 23.24 -16.82
N ASP A 492 7.66 23.48 -15.74
CA ASP A 492 8.06 24.44 -14.72
C ASP A 492 9.25 23.90 -13.92
N VAL A 493 10.44 24.41 -14.22
CA VAL A 493 11.73 24.02 -13.64
C VAL A 493 11.93 24.49 -12.19
N ARG A 494 10.97 25.23 -11.61
CA ARG A 494 11.08 25.68 -10.21
C ARG A 494 10.77 24.54 -9.25
N ALA A 495 11.57 24.37 -8.21
CA ALA A 495 11.43 23.27 -7.24
C ALA A 495 10.05 23.13 -6.57
N VAL A 496 9.26 24.20 -6.55
CA VAL A 496 7.88 24.23 -6.04
C VAL A 496 6.91 23.37 -6.88
N SER A 497 7.16 23.23 -8.19
CA SER A 497 6.21 22.58 -9.13
C SER A 497 6.10 21.06 -8.94
N LEU A 498 7.15 20.39 -8.42
CA LEU A 498 7.19 18.94 -8.24
C LEU A 498 6.33 18.41 -7.10
N GLN A 499 5.70 19.28 -6.31
CA GLN A 499 4.76 18.86 -5.27
C GLN A 499 3.41 18.37 -5.84
N ARG A 500 3.15 18.57 -7.15
CA ARG A 500 1.89 18.23 -7.83
C ARG A 500 2.04 17.11 -8.85
N GLY A 501 2.27 15.90 -8.36
CA GLY A 501 2.30 14.69 -9.19
C GLY A 501 3.44 14.65 -10.22
N GLY A 502 3.66 13.47 -10.79
CA GLY A 502 4.82 13.26 -11.67
C GLY A 502 5.09 11.79 -11.98
N ALA A 503 6.05 11.56 -12.88
CA ALA A 503 6.64 10.24 -13.09
C ALA A 503 7.85 10.04 -12.17
N SER A 504 8.30 8.80 -12.01
CA SER A 504 9.59 8.52 -11.37
C SER A 504 10.56 7.88 -12.36
N ALA A 505 11.85 8.00 -12.09
CA ALA A 505 12.89 7.28 -12.82
C ALA A 505 13.74 6.46 -11.85
N ASP A 506 14.36 5.39 -12.37
CA ASP A 506 15.48 4.73 -11.69
C ASP A 506 16.72 5.63 -11.70
N VAL A 507 17.61 5.46 -10.73
CA VAL A 507 18.85 6.24 -10.60
C VAL A 507 20.03 5.29 -10.66
N TRP A 508 20.88 5.45 -11.66
CA TRP A 508 22.02 4.58 -11.94
C TRP A 508 23.31 5.27 -11.55
N VAL A 509 24.08 4.62 -10.69
CA VAL A 509 25.47 4.99 -10.43
C VAL A 509 26.33 4.07 -11.30
N VAL A 510 27.09 4.66 -12.23
CA VAL A 510 27.86 3.93 -13.26
C VAL A 510 29.36 4.14 -13.10
N GLY A 511 30.14 3.18 -13.58
CA GLY A 511 31.60 3.29 -13.71
C GLY A 511 32.42 2.86 -12.50
N GLY A 512 31.78 2.54 -11.38
CA GLY A 512 32.44 2.07 -10.17
C GLY A 512 32.42 0.57 -10.06
N GLY A 513 33.47 -0.05 -10.61
CA GLY A 513 33.79 -1.47 -10.55
C GLY A 513 33.14 -2.13 -9.34
N ALA A 514 32.00 -2.78 -9.57
CA ALA A 514 31.14 -3.41 -8.57
C ALA A 514 31.46 -2.96 -7.13
N LEU A 515 30.92 -1.82 -6.65
CA LEU A 515 30.96 -1.41 -5.22
C LEU A 515 31.06 -2.68 -4.38
N GLN A 516 32.27 -2.94 -3.86
CA GLN A 516 32.76 -4.28 -3.58
C GLN A 516 31.62 -5.13 -3.05
N ALA A 517 31.31 -6.21 -3.75
CA ALA A 517 30.48 -7.26 -3.18
C ALA A 517 31.20 -7.69 -1.90
N VAL A 518 30.87 -7.08 -0.77
CA VAL A 518 31.20 -7.62 0.54
C VAL A 518 30.66 -9.03 0.43
N PRO A 519 31.52 -10.07 0.50
CA PRO A 519 31.05 -11.43 0.50
C PRO A 519 29.96 -11.48 1.56
N PRO A 520 28.74 -11.96 1.24
CA PRO A 520 27.70 -12.02 2.24
C PRO A 520 28.31 -12.71 3.47
N PRO A 521 28.14 -12.15 4.68
CA PRO A 521 28.66 -12.79 5.87
C PRO A 521 28.20 -14.25 5.86
N PRO A 522 29.03 -15.19 6.38
CA PRO A 522 28.61 -16.59 6.46
C PRO A 522 27.22 -16.63 7.10
N PRO A 523 26.26 -17.35 6.49
CA PRO A 523 24.88 -17.33 6.95
C PRO A 523 24.90 -17.68 8.45
N PRO A 524 24.28 -16.85 9.31
CA PRO A 524 24.24 -17.16 10.73
C PRO A 524 23.61 -18.54 10.92
N ALA A 525 23.92 -19.20 12.03
CA ALA A 525 23.21 -20.40 12.43
C ALA A 525 21.73 -20.04 12.65
N VAL A 526 20.91 -20.15 11.61
CA VAL A 526 19.49 -19.88 11.68
C VAL A 526 18.82 -21.07 12.35
N GLU A 527 18.28 -20.85 13.54
CA GLU A 527 17.42 -21.84 14.17
C GLU A 527 16.19 -22.06 13.29
N VAL A 528 15.99 -23.30 12.82
CA VAL A 528 14.86 -23.65 11.96
C VAL A 528 13.59 -23.66 12.79
N ARG A 529 12.87 -22.54 12.82
CA ARG A 529 11.57 -22.41 13.47
C ARG A 529 10.44 -22.69 12.46
N ARG A 530 9.73 -23.81 12.63
CA ARG A 530 8.54 -24.17 11.83
C ARG A 530 7.22 -23.68 12.46
N GLY A 531 7.31 -22.70 13.37
CA GLY A 531 6.22 -22.26 14.24
C GLY A 531 5.21 -21.31 13.61
N ARG A 532 4.05 -21.20 14.26
CA ARG A 532 2.94 -20.28 13.91
C ARG A 532 3.40 -18.84 14.14
N GLY A 533 3.63 -18.08 13.06
CA GLY A 533 3.91 -16.65 13.17
C GLY A 533 2.81 -15.90 13.92
N ALA A 534 3.15 -14.79 14.58
CA ALA A 534 2.17 -13.93 15.23
C ALA A 534 1.28 -13.30 14.14
N LEU A 535 0.08 -13.84 13.95
CA LEU A 535 -0.93 -13.26 13.07
C LEU A 535 -1.68 -12.18 13.87
N PRO A 536 -1.60 -10.89 13.50
CA PRO A 536 -2.42 -9.86 14.12
C PRO A 536 -3.91 -10.21 14.01
N SER A 537 -4.68 -9.93 15.06
CA SER A 537 -6.11 -10.27 15.12
C SER A 537 -6.90 -9.69 13.95
N ARG A 538 -6.65 -8.43 13.59
CA ARG A 538 -7.26 -7.77 12.43
C ARG A 538 -6.91 -8.41 11.10
N ALA A 539 -5.67 -8.87 10.94
CA ALA A 539 -5.26 -9.61 9.74
C ALA A 539 -5.96 -10.97 9.66
N GLY A 540 -6.17 -11.64 10.80
CA GLY A 540 -7.00 -12.85 10.88
C GLY A 540 -8.46 -12.59 10.51
N ASP A 541 -9.04 -11.50 11.03
CA ASP A 541 -10.41 -11.07 10.74
C ASP A 541 -10.60 -10.77 9.25
N ASN A 542 -9.70 -10.00 8.65
CA ASN A 542 -9.71 -9.71 7.22
C ASN A 542 -9.59 -10.98 6.36
N LEU A 543 -8.75 -11.95 6.75
CA LEU A 543 -8.64 -13.23 6.04
C LEU A 543 -9.93 -14.05 6.15
N TYR A 544 -10.56 -14.08 7.33
CA TYR A 544 -11.85 -14.72 7.55
C TYR A 544 -12.94 -14.11 6.68
N TRP A 545 -13.07 -12.78 6.67
CA TRP A 545 -14.07 -12.08 5.84
C TRP A 545 -13.77 -12.15 4.35
N LEU A 546 -12.49 -12.16 3.95
CA LEU A 546 -12.11 -12.40 2.55
C LEU A 546 -12.58 -13.79 2.10
N GLY A 547 -12.34 -14.83 2.91
CA GLY A 547 -12.83 -16.19 2.62
C GLY A 547 -14.34 -16.24 2.39
N ARG A 548 -15.12 -15.55 3.24
CA ARG A 548 -16.57 -15.41 3.09
C ARG A 548 -16.95 -14.65 1.82
N ALA A 549 -16.28 -13.55 1.53
CA ALA A 549 -16.56 -12.74 0.34
C ALA A 549 -16.29 -13.51 -0.96
N LEU A 550 -15.16 -14.24 -1.02
CA LEU A 550 -14.83 -15.10 -2.16
C LEU A 550 -15.87 -16.21 -2.38
N GLU A 551 -16.39 -16.80 -1.30
CA GLU A 551 -17.46 -17.80 -1.42
C GLU A 551 -18.79 -17.19 -1.89
N ARG A 552 -19.16 -16.00 -1.41
CA ARG A 552 -20.34 -15.29 -1.90
C ARG A 552 -20.26 -15.02 -3.40
N ILE A 553 -19.08 -14.64 -3.89
CA ILE A 553 -18.83 -14.40 -5.31
C ILE A 553 -18.94 -15.72 -6.10
N ASP A 554 -18.31 -16.82 -5.66
CA ASP A 554 -18.46 -18.14 -6.32
C ASP A 554 -19.93 -18.56 -6.39
N MET A 555 -20.66 -18.44 -5.27
CA MET A 555 -22.08 -18.77 -5.20
C MET A 555 -22.92 -17.89 -6.12
N GLY A 556 -22.68 -16.59 -6.11
CA GLY A 556 -23.37 -15.62 -6.96
C GLY A 556 -23.18 -15.89 -8.44
N LEU A 557 -21.95 -16.24 -8.86
CA LEU A 557 -21.68 -16.63 -10.23
C LEU A 557 -22.39 -17.94 -10.61
N ARG A 558 -22.45 -18.93 -9.71
CA ARG A 558 -23.20 -20.18 -9.94
C ARG A 558 -24.70 -19.93 -10.07
N ILE A 559 -25.26 -19.06 -9.24
CA ILE A 559 -26.67 -18.64 -9.32
C ILE A 559 -26.93 -17.93 -10.65
N ALA A 560 -26.05 -17.02 -11.07
CA ALA A 560 -26.20 -16.34 -12.35
C ALA A 560 -26.11 -17.33 -13.54
N ARG A 561 -25.25 -18.35 -13.44
CA ARG A 561 -25.20 -19.44 -14.43
C ARG A 561 -26.47 -20.25 -14.48
N ALA A 562 -27.04 -20.61 -13.33
CA ALA A 562 -28.31 -21.32 -13.24
C ALA A 562 -29.48 -20.47 -13.79
N ALA A 563 -29.44 -19.14 -13.62
CA ALA A 563 -30.41 -18.24 -14.23
C ALA A 563 -30.25 -18.19 -15.76
N ALA A 564 -29.02 -18.01 -16.26
CA ALA A 564 -28.72 -17.94 -17.69
C ALA A 564 -29.08 -19.23 -18.44
N SER A 565 -28.88 -20.41 -17.82
CA SER A 565 -29.23 -21.69 -18.44
C SER A 565 -30.74 -21.87 -18.66
N ARG A 566 -31.57 -21.01 -18.03
CA ARG A 566 -33.04 -21.00 -18.11
C ARG A 566 -33.56 -19.78 -18.88
N GLY A 567 -32.71 -19.11 -19.66
CA GLY A 567 -33.10 -17.99 -20.53
C GLY A 567 -33.76 -18.44 -21.84
N ALA A 568 -33.36 -19.59 -22.38
CA ALA A 568 -33.86 -20.13 -23.64
C ALA A 568 -34.99 -21.15 -23.41
N ASP A 569 -36.23 -20.74 -23.64
CA ASP A 569 -37.46 -21.57 -23.61
C ASP A 569 -37.60 -22.48 -22.36
N PRO A 570 -37.64 -21.91 -21.14
CA PRO A 570 -37.77 -22.69 -19.91
C PRO A 570 -39.15 -23.33 -19.78
N THR A 571 -39.20 -24.54 -19.22
CA THR A 571 -40.48 -25.16 -18.83
C THR A 571 -41.17 -24.35 -17.73
N ALA A 572 -42.48 -24.56 -17.54
CA ALA A 572 -43.23 -23.92 -16.46
C ALA A 572 -42.68 -24.26 -15.06
N GLU A 573 -42.17 -25.48 -14.86
CA GLU A 573 -41.53 -25.88 -13.60
C GLU A 573 -40.18 -25.18 -13.39
N GLU A 574 -39.35 -25.08 -14.43
CA GLU A 574 -38.07 -24.35 -14.38
C GLU A 574 -38.27 -22.85 -14.14
N THR A 575 -39.32 -22.27 -14.72
CA THR A 575 -39.68 -20.87 -14.50
C THR A 575 -40.02 -20.63 -13.03
N ARG A 576 -40.87 -21.48 -12.43
CA ARG A 576 -41.23 -21.37 -11.00
C ARG A 576 -40.02 -21.61 -10.08
N ALA A 577 -39.16 -22.57 -10.42
CA ALA A 577 -37.91 -22.81 -9.70
C ALA A 577 -36.98 -21.59 -9.77
N LEU A 578 -36.87 -20.96 -10.94
CA LEU A 578 -36.09 -19.73 -11.12
C LEU A 578 -36.68 -18.58 -10.31
N GLU A 579 -37.98 -18.32 -10.38
CA GLU A 579 -38.64 -17.27 -9.59
C GLU A 579 -38.36 -17.45 -8.09
N THR A 580 -38.45 -18.68 -7.59
CA THR A 580 -38.14 -19.04 -6.22
C THR A 580 -36.68 -18.72 -5.85
N LEU A 581 -35.73 -19.02 -6.73
CA LEU A 581 -34.32 -18.65 -6.55
C LEU A 581 -34.13 -17.12 -6.58
N LEU A 582 -34.79 -16.43 -7.50
CA LEU A 582 -34.72 -14.97 -7.64
C LEU A 582 -35.30 -14.26 -6.40
N ASP A 583 -36.36 -14.77 -5.80
CA ASP A 583 -36.91 -14.29 -4.53
C ASP A 583 -35.89 -14.42 -3.39
N LEU A 584 -35.24 -15.57 -3.29
CA LEU A 584 -34.22 -15.81 -2.27
C LEU A 584 -33.03 -14.83 -2.40
N VAL A 585 -32.51 -14.63 -3.61
CA VAL A 585 -31.33 -13.77 -3.82
C VAL A 585 -31.67 -12.27 -3.81
N THR A 586 -32.93 -11.90 -4.08
CA THR A 586 -33.44 -10.56 -3.72
C THR A 586 -33.42 -10.37 -2.21
N GLY A 587 -33.81 -11.38 -1.42
CA GLY A 587 -33.68 -11.35 0.04
C GLY A 587 -32.23 -11.25 0.53
N TRP A 588 -31.26 -11.71 -0.26
CA TRP A 588 -29.82 -11.52 0.01
C TRP A 588 -29.29 -10.17 -0.48
N GLY A 589 -30.12 -9.34 -1.12
CA GLY A 589 -29.74 -8.03 -1.65
C GLY A 589 -28.95 -8.08 -2.97
N MET A 590 -28.90 -9.25 -3.64
CA MET A 590 -28.17 -9.42 -4.90
C MET A 590 -28.95 -8.91 -6.12
N LEU A 591 -30.27 -8.80 -6.00
CA LEU A 591 -31.17 -8.29 -7.03
C LEU A 591 -32.15 -7.29 -6.43
N ALA A 592 -32.50 -6.25 -7.19
CA ALA A 592 -33.57 -5.34 -6.84
C ALA A 592 -34.93 -6.07 -6.80
N PRO A 593 -35.87 -5.68 -5.91
CA PRO A 593 -37.22 -6.23 -5.91
C PRO A 593 -37.98 -5.71 -7.13
N VAL A 594 -38.17 -6.55 -8.14
CA VAL A 594 -38.87 -6.21 -9.39
C VAL A 594 -40.00 -7.22 -9.64
N THR A 595 -41.15 -6.71 -10.08
CA THR A 595 -42.34 -7.50 -10.44
C THR A 595 -42.86 -7.06 -11.81
N PRO A 596 -43.05 -7.96 -12.80
CA PRO A 596 -42.79 -9.40 -12.74
C PRO A 596 -41.29 -9.73 -12.66
N ARG A 597 -40.96 -10.95 -12.25
CA ARG A 597 -39.57 -11.42 -12.20
C ARG A 597 -38.96 -11.46 -13.60
N PRO A 598 -37.69 -11.04 -13.77
CA PRO A 598 -37.04 -11.02 -15.08
C PRO A 598 -36.78 -12.45 -15.60
N PRO A 599 -36.77 -12.66 -16.93
CA PRO A 599 -36.36 -13.93 -17.52
C PRO A 599 -34.90 -14.27 -17.19
N GLY A 600 -34.52 -15.54 -17.35
CA GLY A 600 -33.21 -16.07 -16.96
C GLY A 600 -31.99 -15.25 -17.41
N ASP A 601 -31.94 -14.86 -18.69
CA ASP A 601 -30.83 -14.07 -19.24
C ASP A 601 -30.75 -12.66 -18.62
N ALA A 602 -31.90 -12.01 -18.45
CA ALA A 602 -31.97 -10.68 -17.85
C ALA A 602 -31.65 -10.73 -16.34
N ALA A 603 -32.06 -11.79 -15.65
CA ALA A 603 -31.73 -12.03 -14.25
C ALA A 603 -30.22 -12.28 -14.07
N ALA A 604 -29.62 -13.10 -14.93
CA ALA A 604 -28.18 -13.36 -14.93
C ALA A 604 -27.38 -12.08 -15.19
N HIS A 605 -27.82 -11.27 -16.16
CA HIS A 605 -27.22 -9.97 -16.44
C HIS A 605 -27.29 -9.02 -15.24
N ALA A 606 -28.45 -8.93 -14.60
CA ALA A 606 -28.65 -8.08 -13.41
C ALA A 606 -27.83 -8.55 -12.21
N LEU A 607 -27.62 -9.85 -12.03
CA LEU A 607 -26.74 -10.39 -10.98
C LEU A 607 -25.26 -10.02 -11.24
N LEU A 608 -24.81 -10.09 -12.50
CA LEU A 608 -23.42 -9.87 -12.88
C LEU A 608 -23.00 -8.41 -12.90
N PHE A 609 -23.88 -7.52 -13.39
CA PHE A 609 -23.53 -6.12 -13.67
C PHE A 609 -24.46 -5.12 -12.96
N GLY A 610 -25.35 -5.61 -12.09
CA GLY A 610 -26.31 -4.78 -11.38
C GLY A 610 -25.70 -3.87 -10.31
N ALA A 611 -26.54 -2.96 -9.83
CA ALA A 611 -26.19 -1.97 -8.80
C ALA A 611 -26.80 -2.29 -7.42
N ALA A 612 -27.36 -3.49 -7.22
CA ALA A 612 -27.94 -3.86 -5.93
C ALA A 612 -26.86 -3.92 -4.84
N PRO A 613 -27.19 -3.66 -3.55
CA PRO A 613 -26.18 -3.52 -2.49
C PRO A 613 -25.25 -4.72 -2.33
N ALA A 614 -25.71 -5.93 -2.66
CA ALA A 614 -24.93 -7.15 -2.61
C ALA A 614 -24.83 -7.85 -3.99
N ALA A 615 -25.00 -7.12 -5.10
CA ALA A 615 -24.72 -7.67 -6.43
C ALA A 615 -23.21 -7.96 -6.59
N LEU A 616 -22.86 -8.77 -7.61
CA LEU A 616 -21.50 -9.27 -7.79
C LEU A 616 -20.44 -8.15 -7.87
N PRO A 617 -20.65 -7.02 -8.58
CA PRO A 617 -19.66 -5.93 -8.61
C PRO A 617 -19.36 -5.37 -7.21
N GLN A 618 -20.39 -5.20 -6.37
CA GLN A 618 -20.25 -4.70 -4.99
C GLN A 618 -19.54 -5.73 -4.11
N GLN A 619 -19.85 -7.02 -4.26
CA GLN A 619 -19.17 -8.09 -3.53
C GLN A 619 -17.69 -8.20 -3.91
N VAL A 620 -17.35 -8.06 -5.20
CA VAL A 620 -15.96 -8.05 -5.67
C VAL A 620 -15.22 -6.82 -5.17
N ALA A 621 -15.84 -5.64 -5.22
CA ALA A 621 -15.25 -4.42 -4.66
C ALA A 621 -14.98 -4.55 -3.15
N GLN A 622 -15.92 -5.15 -2.40
CA GLN A 622 -15.73 -5.43 -0.98
C GLN A 622 -14.60 -6.44 -0.74
N ALA A 623 -14.52 -7.51 -1.55
CA ALA A 623 -13.44 -8.49 -1.47
C ALA A 623 -12.07 -7.84 -1.76
N GLN A 624 -11.99 -6.96 -2.76
CA GLN A 624 -10.79 -6.17 -3.07
C GLN A 624 -10.39 -5.25 -1.91
N ALA A 625 -11.36 -4.56 -1.30
CA ALA A 625 -11.11 -3.70 -0.15
C ALA A 625 -10.59 -4.49 1.07
N THR A 626 -11.22 -5.62 1.40
CA THR A 626 -10.77 -6.50 2.48
C THR A 626 -9.39 -7.09 2.18
N ALA A 627 -9.14 -7.52 0.94
CA ALA A 627 -7.84 -8.02 0.51
C ALA A 627 -6.74 -6.95 0.57
N ALA A 628 -7.08 -5.69 0.26
CA ALA A 628 -6.11 -4.57 0.26
C ALA A 628 -5.50 -4.34 1.64
N ALA A 629 -6.28 -4.55 2.72
CA ALA A 629 -5.82 -4.42 4.10
C ALA A 629 -4.80 -5.50 4.53
N ILE A 630 -4.71 -6.60 3.78
CA ILE A 630 -3.81 -7.75 4.06
C ILE A 630 -2.95 -8.08 2.84
N ARG A 631 -2.58 -7.06 2.08
CA ARG A 631 -1.87 -7.20 0.80
C ARG A 631 -0.52 -7.92 0.92
N ASP A 632 0.16 -7.77 2.04
CA ASP A 632 1.41 -8.47 2.36
C ASP A 632 1.24 -9.99 2.54
N ARG A 633 -0.01 -10.48 2.66
CA ARG A 633 -0.36 -11.89 2.91
C ARG A 633 -0.91 -12.64 1.71
N LEU A 634 -1.21 -11.94 0.62
CA LEU A 634 -1.66 -12.55 -0.62
C LEU A 634 -0.48 -12.71 -1.58
N SER A 635 -0.47 -13.80 -2.33
CA SER A 635 0.46 -13.94 -3.44
C SER A 635 0.16 -12.86 -4.50
N PRO A 636 1.17 -12.34 -5.22
CA PRO A 636 0.94 -11.41 -6.32
C PRO A 636 -0.08 -11.94 -7.33
N ASP A 637 -0.07 -13.25 -7.60
CA ASP A 637 -1.00 -13.90 -8.54
C ASP A 637 -2.45 -13.89 -8.03
N ALA A 638 -2.66 -14.17 -6.74
CA ALA A 638 -4.00 -14.11 -6.14
C ALA A 638 -4.54 -12.67 -6.14
N TRP A 639 -3.67 -11.70 -5.84
CA TRP A 639 -4.02 -10.27 -5.93
C TRP A 639 -4.43 -9.87 -7.34
N ARG A 640 -3.65 -10.29 -8.35
CA ARG A 640 -3.95 -10.03 -9.77
C ARG A 640 -5.28 -10.66 -10.19
N ALA A 641 -5.50 -11.95 -9.90
CA ALA A 641 -6.74 -12.63 -10.24
C ALA A 641 -7.98 -11.92 -9.65
N LEU A 642 -7.89 -11.40 -8.43
CA LEU A 642 -8.97 -10.61 -7.82
C LEU A 642 -9.16 -9.24 -8.51
N GLY A 643 -8.06 -8.60 -8.96
CA GLY A 643 -8.11 -7.38 -9.77
C GLY A 643 -8.75 -7.59 -11.14
N ASP A 644 -8.36 -8.66 -11.83
CA ASP A 644 -8.91 -9.06 -13.14
C ASP A 644 -10.40 -9.34 -13.03
N LEU A 645 -10.84 -10.01 -11.95
CA LEU A 645 -12.26 -10.25 -11.68
C LEU A 645 -13.07 -8.95 -11.54
N GLY A 646 -12.52 -7.95 -10.84
CA GLY A 646 -13.17 -6.64 -10.70
C GLY A 646 -13.29 -5.88 -12.02
N THR A 647 -12.25 -5.96 -12.85
CA THR A 647 -12.26 -5.37 -14.20
C THR A 647 -13.29 -6.07 -15.09
N LEU A 648 -13.36 -7.40 -14.99
CA LEU A 648 -14.25 -8.24 -15.78
C LEU A 648 -15.73 -7.98 -15.48
N LEU A 649 -16.05 -7.72 -14.22
CA LEU A 649 -17.40 -7.50 -13.71
C LEU A 649 -17.75 -6.00 -13.53
N ALA A 650 -17.00 -5.11 -14.19
CA ALA A 650 -17.31 -3.69 -14.18
C ALA A 650 -18.73 -3.41 -14.74
N PRO A 651 -19.47 -2.46 -14.17
CA PRO A 651 -20.83 -2.14 -14.63
C PRO A 651 -20.84 -1.58 -16.06
N GLY A 652 -21.98 -1.70 -16.73
CA GLY A 652 -22.21 -1.10 -18.06
C GLY A 652 -21.83 -1.99 -19.26
N MET A 653 -21.57 -3.28 -19.03
CA MET A 653 -21.42 -4.26 -20.10
C MET A 653 -22.77 -4.56 -20.77
N PRO A 654 -22.83 -4.88 -22.07
CA PRO A 654 -24.09 -5.17 -22.74
C PRO A 654 -24.55 -6.63 -22.50
N PRO A 655 -25.87 -6.92 -22.58
CA PRO A 655 -26.44 -8.23 -22.26
C PRO A 655 -25.85 -9.41 -23.01
N GLU A 656 -25.50 -9.25 -24.29
CA GLU A 656 -24.91 -10.29 -25.14
C GLU A 656 -23.56 -10.81 -24.63
N MET A 657 -22.84 -10.04 -23.81
CA MET A 657 -21.56 -10.46 -23.24
C MET A 657 -21.70 -11.26 -21.94
N THR A 658 -22.91 -11.35 -21.37
CA THR A 658 -23.16 -11.97 -20.05
C THR A 658 -22.63 -13.40 -19.96
N GLY A 659 -22.94 -14.25 -20.93
CA GLY A 659 -22.50 -15.66 -20.91
C GLY A 659 -20.97 -15.82 -20.99
N THR A 660 -20.31 -15.05 -21.85
CA THR A 660 -18.84 -15.06 -21.99
C THR A 660 -18.17 -14.57 -20.70
N ARG A 661 -18.63 -13.44 -20.16
CA ARG A 661 -18.08 -12.83 -18.93
C ARG A 661 -18.29 -13.71 -17.71
N LEU A 662 -19.47 -14.33 -17.60
CA LEU A 662 -19.77 -15.29 -16.54
C LEU A 662 -18.82 -16.49 -16.57
N THR A 663 -18.58 -17.06 -17.75
CA THR A 663 -17.66 -18.21 -17.92
C THR A 663 -16.23 -17.83 -17.55
N GLU A 664 -15.78 -16.65 -17.97
CA GLU A 664 -14.46 -16.11 -17.64
C GLU A 664 -14.32 -15.85 -16.13
N ALA A 665 -15.34 -15.27 -15.49
CA ALA A 665 -15.37 -15.00 -14.05
C ALA A 665 -15.28 -16.28 -13.22
N LEU A 666 -16.03 -17.32 -13.58
CA LEU A 666 -15.97 -18.63 -12.92
C LEU A 666 -14.57 -19.26 -13.02
N ARG A 667 -13.88 -19.10 -14.16
CA ARG A 667 -12.49 -19.57 -14.30
C ARG A 667 -11.53 -18.81 -13.40
N ILE A 668 -11.68 -17.49 -13.29
CA ILE A 668 -10.85 -16.65 -12.42
C ILE A 668 -11.05 -17.03 -10.95
N VAL A 669 -12.29 -17.22 -10.50
CA VAL A 669 -12.59 -17.62 -9.11
C VAL A 669 -12.06 -19.02 -8.79
N ALA A 670 -12.15 -19.96 -9.74
CA ALA A 670 -11.53 -21.28 -9.60
C ALA A 670 -10.01 -21.20 -9.51
N ALA A 671 -9.37 -20.39 -10.37
CA ALA A 671 -7.93 -20.14 -10.34
C ALA A 671 -7.50 -19.49 -9.02
N LEU A 672 -8.24 -18.49 -8.54
CA LEU A 672 -7.99 -17.83 -7.25
C LEU A 672 -8.05 -18.84 -6.09
N SER A 673 -9.04 -19.72 -6.09
CA SER A 673 -9.14 -20.80 -5.09
C SER A 673 -7.94 -21.74 -5.16
N GLY A 674 -7.49 -22.12 -6.36
CA GLY A 674 -6.27 -22.91 -6.54
C GLY A 674 -5.01 -22.21 -6.04
N LEU A 675 -4.83 -20.94 -6.39
CA LEU A 675 -3.70 -20.11 -5.94
C LEU A 675 -3.66 -19.98 -4.41
N VAL A 676 -4.81 -19.85 -3.76
CA VAL A 676 -4.91 -19.84 -2.29
C VAL A 676 -4.48 -21.19 -1.70
N GLN A 677 -4.86 -22.31 -2.31
CA GLN A 677 -4.53 -23.65 -1.81
C GLN A 677 -3.06 -24.04 -2.02
N GLU A 678 -2.46 -23.61 -3.14
CA GLU A 678 -1.10 -23.98 -3.52
C GLU A 678 -0.03 -23.00 -3.00
N ASN A 679 -0.33 -21.69 -2.96
CA ASN A 679 0.68 -20.65 -2.68
C ASN A 679 0.62 -20.07 -1.26
N MET A 680 -0.42 -20.37 -0.47
CA MET A 680 -0.46 -19.96 0.94
C MET A 680 0.05 -21.08 1.85
N ASN A 681 1.01 -20.74 2.72
CA ASN A 681 1.42 -21.65 3.78
C ASN A 681 0.23 -21.98 4.69
N ARG A 682 0.08 -23.25 5.10
CA ARG A 682 -1.02 -23.78 5.94
C ARG A 682 -0.94 -23.36 7.43
N LEU A 683 -0.54 -22.12 7.64
CA LEU A 683 -0.50 -21.43 8.93
C LEU A 683 -1.89 -20.90 9.30
N THR A 684 -1.97 -20.25 10.46
CA THR A 684 -3.20 -19.70 11.03
C THR A 684 -4.01 -18.84 10.06
N GLY A 685 -3.35 -18.00 9.25
CA GLY A 685 -4.05 -17.12 8.31
C GLY A 685 -4.83 -17.86 7.22
N TRP A 686 -4.23 -18.90 6.62
CA TRP A 686 -4.90 -19.75 5.64
C TRP A 686 -6.11 -20.47 6.27
N ARG A 687 -6.01 -20.89 7.53
CA ARG A 687 -7.11 -21.55 8.25
C ARG A 687 -8.29 -20.61 8.45
N PHE A 688 -8.08 -19.36 8.83
CA PHE A 688 -9.18 -18.40 8.96
C PHE A 688 -9.88 -18.12 7.62
N LEU A 689 -9.12 -18.00 6.54
CA LEU A 689 -9.68 -17.88 5.19
C LEU A 689 -10.53 -19.09 4.84
N GLU A 690 -10.03 -20.31 5.07
CA GLU A 690 -10.81 -21.53 4.82
C GLU A 690 -12.05 -21.61 5.71
N ILE A 691 -11.95 -21.34 7.01
CA ILE A 691 -13.11 -21.32 7.92
C ILE A 691 -14.18 -20.36 7.39
N GLY A 692 -13.82 -19.15 6.98
CA GLY A 692 -14.74 -18.19 6.38
C GLY A 692 -15.43 -18.74 5.12
N ARG A 693 -14.65 -19.33 4.20
CA ARG A 693 -15.18 -19.93 2.97
C ARG A 693 -16.17 -21.07 3.27
N ARG A 694 -15.81 -21.96 4.19
CA ARG A 694 -16.63 -23.11 4.59
C ARG A 694 -17.91 -22.69 5.29
N LEU A 695 -17.83 -21.70 6.18
CA LEU A 695 -18.98 -21.19 6.92
C LEU A 695 -19.98 -20.54 5.97
N GLU A 696 -19.52 -19.69 5.06
CA GLU A 696 -20.38 -19.05 4.07
C GLU A 696 -21.02 -20.07 3.12
N ARG A 697 -20.27 -21.09 2.69
CA ARG A 697 -20.80 -22.17 1.85
C ARG A 697 -21.90 -22.95 2.57
N GLY A 698 -21.68 -23.30 3.83
CA GLY A 698 -22.66 -23.99 4.66
C GLY A 698 -23.95 -23.18 4.81
N LEU A 699 -23.84 -21.87 5.07
CA LEU A 699 -24.97 -20.95 5.16
C LEU A 699 -25.74 -20.88 3.83
N ALA A 700 -25.04 -20.72 2.70
CA ALA A 700 -25.66 -20.64 1.38
C ALA A 700 -26.39 -21.95 1.02
N MET A 701 -25.74 -23.10 1.18
CA MET A 701 -26.34 -24.41 0.88
C MET A 701 -27.55 -24.71 1.77
N CYS A 702 -27.47 -24.42 3.06
CA CYS A 702 -28.59 -24.60 3.98
C CYS A 702 -29.80 -23.74 3.57
N ARG A 703 -29.57 -22.47 3.18
CA ARG A 703 -30.63 -21.56 2.72
C ARG A 703 -31.23 -21.98 1.37
N LEU A 704 -30.39 -22.39 0.42
CA LEU A 704 -30.84 -22.89 -0.89
C LEU A 704 -31.66 -24.17 -0.74
N ALA A 705 -31.16 -25.15 0.03
CA ALA A 705 -31.87 -26.40 0.28
C ALA A 705 -33.22 -26.17 0.98
N ARG A 706 -33.29 -25.23 1.95
CA ARG A 706 -34.54 -24.90 2.64
C ARG A 706 -35.66 -24.48 1.69
N VAL A 707 -35.31 -23.75 0.63
CA VAL A 707 -36.28 -23.17 -0.31
C VAL A 707 -36.50 -24.08 -1.52
N LEU A 708 -35.44 -24.58 -2.15
CA LEU A 708 -35.52 -25.39 -3.37
C LEU A 708 -35.93 -26.85 -3.13
N ALA A 709 -35.80 -27.35 -1.90
CA ALA A 709 -36.29 -28.67 -1.51
C ALA A 709 -37.46 -28.58 -0.50
N ALA A 710 -38.22 -27.48 -0.54
CA ALA A 710 -39.49 -27.38 0.18
C ALA A 710 -40.46 -28.49 -0.30
N PRO A 711 -41.34 -29.02 0.58
CA PRO A 711 -42.23 -30.12 0.21
C PRO A 711 -43.13 -29.87 -1.00
N ASP A 712 -43.47 -28.60 -1.26
CA ASP A 712 -44.30 -28.11 -2.36
C ASP A 712 -43.48 -27.52 -3.53
N ALA A 713 -42.14 -27.57 -3.45
CA ALA A 713 -41.28 -27.07 -4.50
C ALA A 713 -41.41 -27.93 -5.78
N PRO A 714 -41.38 -27.32 -6.98
CA PRO A 714 -41.30 -28.05 -8.24
C PRO A 714 -40.13 -29.03 -8.27
N ARG A 715 -40.26 -30.10 -9.04
CA ARG A 715 -39.17 -31.07 -9.20
C ARG A 715 -37.92 -30.43 -9.81
N ALA A 716 -38.10 -29.52 -10.77
CA ALA A 716 -37.02 -28.72 -11.35
C ALA A 716 -36.20 -27.93 -10.31
N SER A 717 -36.76 -27.61 -9.14
CA SER A 717 -36.03 -26.96 -8.03
C SER A 717 -34.99 -27.89 -7.41
N LEU A 718 -35.25 -29.20 -7.36
CA LEU A 718 -34.28 -30.19 -6.87
C LEU A 718 -33.11 -30.35 -7.84
N ASP A 719 -33.39 -30.37 -9.15
CA ASP A 719 -32.35 -30.40 -10.19
C ASP A 719 -31.48 -29.13 -10.16
N MET A 720 -32.11 -27.97 -9.92
CA MET A 720 -31.41 -26.70 -9.71
C MET A 720 -30.55 -26.72 -8.44
N LEU A 721 -31.05 -27.29 -7.35
CA LEU A 721 -30.27 -27.44 -6.11
C LEU A 721 -29.04 -28.34 -6.33
N LEU A 722 -29.19 -29.45 -7.05
CA LEU A 722 -28.09 -30.32 -7.44
C LEU A 722 -27.09 -29.60 -8.37
N GLU A 723 -27.55 -28.73 -9.27
CA GLU A 723 -26.71 -27.90 -10.13
C GLU A 723 -25.83 -26.95 -9.31
N LEU A 724 -26.44 -26.21 -8.38
CA LEU A 724 -25.74 -25.26 -7.50
C LEU A 724 -24.73 -25.99 -6.58
N ALA A 725 -25.08 -27.21 -6.13
CA ALA A 725 -24.22 -28.07 -5.33
C ALA A 725 -23.12 -28.83 -6.11
N ASP A 726 -22.97 -28.66 -7.44
CA ASP A 726 -22.12 -29.51 -8.32
C ASP A 726 -22.40 -31.02 -8.21
N SER A 727 -23.58 -31.39 -7.75
CA SER A 727 -23.87 -32.76 -7.32
C SER A 727 -24.65 -33.56 -8.36
N GLN A 728 -24.92 -33.00 -9.55
CA GLN A 728 -25.68 -33.67 -10.61
C GLN A 728 -25.05 -35.00 -11.07
N LEU A 729 -23.73 -35.01 -11.31
CA LEU A 729 -23.03 -36.23 -11.73
C LEU A 729 -23.05 -37.28 -10.63
N THR A 730 -22.70 -36.90 -9.40
CA THR A 730 -22.72 -37.79 -8.23
C THR A 730 -24.10 -38.36 -7.99
N TYR A 731 -25.15 -37.53 -8.10
CA TYR A 731 -26.53 -37.98 -7.94
C TYR A 731 -26.91 -39.01 -9.00
N ARG A 732 -26.63 -38.74 -10.29
CA ARG A 732 -26.91 -39.67 -11.40
C ARG A 732 -26.17 -41.00 -11.28
N VAL A 733 -24.99 -41.01 -10.66
CA VAL A 733 -24.23 -42.24 -10.42
C VAL A 733 -24.84 -43.04 -9.27
N ARG A 734 -25.28 -42.38 -8.18
CA ARG A 734 -25.82 -43.04 -6.99
C ARG A 734 -27.30 -43.44 -7.11
N TYR A 735 -28.07 -42.67 -7.88
CA TYR A 735 -29.51 -42.83 -8.02
C TYR A 735 -29.89 -42.93 -9.51
N VAL A 736 -30.62 -43.98 -9.88
CA VAL A 736 -30.99 -44.29 -11.29
C VAL A 736 -32.25 -43.53 -11.73
N ALA A 737 -32.90 -42.79 -10.82
CA ALA A 737 -34.17 -42.11 -11.04
C ALA A 737 -34.02 -40.58 -11.11
N LEU A 738 -35.09 -39.89 -11.48
CA LEU A 738 -35.08 -38.42 -11.47
C LEU A 738 -34.98 -37.89 -10.03
N ALA A 739 -34.65 -36.60 -9.86
CA ALA A 739 -34.39 -36.01 -8.54
C ALA A 739 -35.58 -36.20 -7.58
N GLU A 740 -35.29 -36.68 -6.37
CA GLU A 740 -36.24 -36.91 -5.28
C GLU A 740 -35.75 -36.19 -4.02
N ARG A 741 -36.68 -35.64 -3.24
CA ARG A 741 -36.34 -34.73 -2.13
C ARG A 741 -35.37 -35.34 -1.11
N VAL A 742 -35.65 -36.56 -0.63
CA VAL A 742 -34.86 -37.19 0.44
C VAL A 742 -33.42 -37.48 -0.01
N PRO A 743 -33.16 -38.15 -1.14
CA PRO A 743 -31.81 -38.32 -1.68
C PRO A 743 -31.06 -37.01 -1.94
N VAL A 744 -31.75 -35.96 -2.39
CA VAL A 744 -31.13 -34.65 -2.63
C VAL A 744 -30.72 -33.98 -1.32
N LEU A 745 -31.59 -34.02 -0.30
CA LEU A 745 -31.28 -33.47 1.03
C LEU A 745 -30.15 -34.22 1.71
N ASP A 746 -30.12 -35.56 1.60
CA ASP A 746 -29.00 -36.38 2.08
C ASP A 746 -27.68 -35.92 1.45
N LEU A 747 -27.64 -35.82 0.12
CA LEU A 747 -26.43 -35.45 -0.63
C LEU A 747 -25.96 -34.02 -0.37
N VAL A 748 -26.87 -33.06 -0.22
CA VAL A 748 -26.53 -31.62 -0.10
C VAL A 748 -26.39 -31.15 1.36
N LEU A 749 -26.97 -31.85 2.34
CA LEU A 749 -26.87 -31.47 3.75
C LEU A 749 -26.01 -32.43 4.56
N LEU A 750 -26.15 -33.74 4.36
CA LEU A 750 -25.66 -34.75 5.31
C LEU A 750 -24.43 -35.53 4.82
N ASP A 751 -24.19 -35.64 3.52
CA ASP A 751 -23.08 -36.45 2.97
C ASP A 751 -21.71 -35.87 3.32
N PRO A 752 -20.92 -36.50 4.21
CA PRO A 752 -19.62 -35.97 4.64
C PRO A 752 -18.53 -36.10 3.57
N GLU A 753 -18.79 -36.80 2.45
CA GLU A 753 -17.86 -36.94 1.32
C GLU A 753 -18.14 -35.92 0.22
N ASN A 754 -19.28 -35.21 0.27
CA ASN A 754 -19.59 -34.16 -0.70
C ASN A 754 -18.95 -32.83 -0.29
N PRO A 755 -17.98 -32.27 -1.05
CA PRO A 755 -17.27 -31.04 -0.68
C PRO A 755 -18.15 -29.79 -0.56
N ARG A 756 -19.41 -29.85 -1.02
CA ARG A 756 -20.40 -28.79 -0.86
C ARG A 756 -21.46 -29.06 0.21
N SER A 757 -21.55 -30.26 0.77
CA SER A 757 -22.57 -30.51 1.78
C SER A 757 -22.33 -29.69 3.05
N VAL A 758 -23.39 -29.44 3.80
CA VAL A 758 -23.29 -28.73 5.07
C VAL A 758 -22.50 -29.54 6.11
N ALA A 759 -22.68 -30.86 6.15
CA ALA A 759 -21.88 -31.79 6.98
C ALA A 759 -20.37 -31.68 6.70
N PHE A 760 -19.97 -31.74 5.43
CA PHE A 760 -18.55 -31.59 5.05
C PHE A 760 -18.00 -30.24 5.51
N GLN A 761 -18.78 -29.15 5.36
CA GLN A 761 -18.32 -27.84 5.80
C GLN A 761 -18.12 -27.80 7.32
N ALA A 762 -19.06 -28.34 8.10
CA ALA A 762 -18.99 -28.38 9.56
C ALA A 762 -17.77 -29.16 10.06
N GLU A 763 -17.50 -30.34 9.48
CA GLU A 763 -16.33 -31.15 9.82
C GLU A 763 -15.01 -30.43 9.54
N ARG A 764 -14.87 -29.85 8.35
CA ARG A 764 -13.64 -29.11 7.99
C ARG A 764 -13.46 -27.87 8.87
N ILE A 765 -14.54 -27.16 9.24
CA ILE A 765 -14.44 -26.03 10.18
C ILE A 765 -13.91 -26.52 11.52
N ALA A 766 -14.44 -27.62 12.08
CA ALA A 766 -13.97 -28.19 13.33
C ALA A 766 -12.47 -28.57 13.28
N GLU A 767 -12.02 -29.18 12.17
CA GLU A 767 -10.61 -29.51 11.95
C GLU A 767 -9.71 -28.27 11.87
N HIS A 768 -10.16 -27.21 11.19
CA HIS A 768 -9.40 -25.97 11.12
C HIS A 768 -9.31 -25.29 12.49
N LEU A 769 -10.41 -25.25 13.25
CA LEU A 769 -10.46 -24.68 14.60
C LEU A 769 -9.53 -25.44 15.56
N ALA A 770 -9.55 -26.77 15.54
CA ALA A 770 -8.66 -27.59 16.39
C ALA A 770 -7.17 -27.32 16.14
N ALA A 771 -6.80 -26.82 14.96
CA ALA A 771 -5.44 -26.45 14.61
C ALA A 771 -5.06 -24.99 14.91
N LEU A 772 -5.97 -24.17 15.46
CA LEU A 772 -5.69 -22.78 15.83
C LEU A 772 -4.95 -22.67 17.19
N PRO A 773 -4.28 -21.53 17.47
CA PRO A 773 -3.67 -21.28 18.78
C PRO A 773 -4.72 -21.23 19.90
N GLY A 774 -4.34 -21.62 21.12
CA GLY A 774 -5.25 -21.61 22.27
C GLY A 774 -6.13 -22.86 22.42
N GLN A 775 -5.94 -23.86 21.54
CA GLN A 775 -6.58 -25.17 21.62
C GLN A 775 -5.57 -26.18 22.19
N GLY A 776 -5.84 -26.74 23.38
CA GLY A 776 -4.94 -27.66 24.09
C GLY A 776 -5.70 -28.59 25.05
N ALA A 777 -5.07 -29.72 25.43
CA ALA A 777 -5.69 -30.77 26.24
C ALA A 777 -5.94 -30.38 27.71
N ASP A 778 -5.30 -29.32 28.22
CA ASP A 778 -5.31 -28.90 29.63
C ASP A 778 -6.32 -27.77 29.95
N THR A 779 -7.20 -27.39 29.01
CA THR A 779 -8.24 -26.35 29.23
C THR A 779 -9.58 -26.80 28.65
N ASP A 780 -10.69 -26.36 29.25
CA ASP A 780 -12.03 -26.56 28.68
C ASP A 780 -12.06 -26.10 27.22
N ALA A 781 -12.63 -26.92 26.34
CA ALA A 781 -12.74 -26.60 24.92
C ALA A 781 -13.48 -25.26 24.76
N PRO A 782 -12.91 -24.28 24.03
CA PRO A 782 -13.53 -22.97 23.86
C PRO A 782 -14.85 -23.07 23.08
N GLU A 783 -15.68 -22.03 23.21
CA GLU A 783 -17.07 -22.03 22.75
C GLU A 783 -17.22 -22.33 21.25
N ASP A 784 -16.35 -21.75 20.42
CA ASP A 784 -16.25 -22.02 18.98
C ASP A 784 -16.03 -23.51 18.68
N ALA A 785 -15.11 -24.16 19.39
CA ALA A 785 -14.84 -25.59 19.23
C ALA A 785 -16.05 -26.45 19.67
N ARG A 786 -16.73 -26.09 20.76
CA ARG A 786 -17.93 -26.80 21.23
C ARG A 786 -19.10 -26.66 20.26
N LEU A 787 -19.34 -25.46 19.73
CA LEU A 787 -20.38 -25.20 18.74
C LEU A 787 -20.12 -25.97 17.44
N ALA A 788 -18.88 -25.99 16.95
CA ALA A 788 -18.51 -26.76 15.75
C ALA A 788 -18.72 -28.27 15.95
N ALA A 789 -18.32 -28.81 17.11
CA ALA A 789 -18.55 -30.21 17.46
C ALA A 789 -20.05 -30.55 17.58
N GLY A 790 -20.83 -29.67 18.21
CA GLY A 790 -22.29 -29.81 18.34
C GLY A 790 -23.02 -29.80 16.99
N LEU A 791 -22.60 -28.91 16.08
CA LEU A 791 -23.14 -28.87 14.72
C LEU A 791 -22.84 -30.15 13.94
N THR A 792 -21.59 -30.63 14.01
CA THR A 792 -21.17 -31.89 13.37
C THR A 792 -21.96 -33.07 13.93
N HIS A 793 -22.16 -33.14 15.24
CA HIS A 793 -22.96 -34.18 15.88
C HIS A 793 -24.43 -34.14 15.45
N THR A 794 -25.02 -32.95 15.34
CA THR A 794 -26.41 -32.77 14.91
C THR A 794 -26.60 -33.27 13.48
N LEU A 795 -25.71 -32.88 12.56
CA LEU A 795 -25.77 -33.30 11.16
C LEU A 795 -25.55 -34.81 10.99
N GLY A 796 -24.69 -35.43 11.81
CA GLY A 796 -24.44 -36.87 11.76
C GLY A 796 -25.58 -37.76 12.29
N ARG A 797 -26.61 -37.18 12.94
CA ARG A 797 -27.70 -37.95 13.57
C ARG A 797 -29.05 -37.82 12.88
N VAL A 798 -29.29 -36.73 12.15
CA VAL A 798 -30.57 -36.47 11.51
C VAL A 798 -30.73 -37.38 10.30
N ALA A 799 -31.88 -38.06 10.19
CA ALA A 799 -32.21 -38.78 8.97
C ALA A 799 -32.74 -37.81 7.90
N ALA A 800 -32.31 -37.97 6.64
CA ALA A 800 -32.73 -37.08 5.55
C ALA A 800 -34.27 -36.99 5.37
N ALA A 801 -34.99 -38.05 5.72
CA ALA A 801 -36.46 -38.08 5.68
C ALA A 801 -37.12 -37.19 6.75
N GLU A 802 -36.43 -36.91 7.85
CA GLU A 802 -36.92 -36.12 9.00
C GLU A 802 -36.57 -34.63 8.88
N ILE A 803 -35.81 -34.23 7.85
CA ILE A 803 -35.39 -32.85 7.65
C ILE A 803 -36.61 -31.97 7.35
N GLY A 804 -36.88 -31.03 8.25
CA GLY A 804 -37.93 -30.02 8.16
C GLY A 804 -37.45 -28.61 8.49
N THR A 805 -38.40 -27.68 8.63
CA THR A 805 -38.13 -26.27 8.91
C THR A 805 -37.33 -26.04 10.21
N GLU A 806 -37.60 -26.83 11.24
CA GLU A 806 -36.86 -26.77 12.52
C GLU A 806 -35.40 -27.17 12.35
N THR A 807 -35.13 -28.25 11.60
CA THR A 807 -33.76 -28.69 11.29
C THR A 807 -32.99 -27.60 10.55
N PHE A 808 -33.59 -27.01 9.51
CA PHE A 808 -32.96 -25.92 8.76
C PHE A 808 -32.67 -24.71 9.65
N SER A 809 -33.61 -24.34 10.53
CA SER A 809 -33.42 -23.24 11.47
C SER A 809 -32.30 -23.52 12.48
N ALA A 810 -32.24 -24.73 13.02
CA ALA A 810 -31.21 -25.15 13.98
C ALA A 810 -29.81 -25.15 13.35
N VAL A 811 -29.67 -25.72 12.14
CA VAL A 811 -28.39 -25.75 11.41
C VAL A 811 -27.96 -24.34 11.01
N LEU A 812 -28.88 -23.50 10.53
CA LEU A 812 -28.59 -22.12 10.18
C LEU A 812 -28.15 -21.30 11.40
N GLN A 813 -28.85 -21.43 12.52
CA GLN A 813 -28.51 -20.74 13.76
C GLN A 813 -27.16 -21.21 14.29
N GLY A 814 -26.89 -22.52 14.29
CA GLY A 814 -25.60 -23.05 14.74
C GLY A 814 -24.41 -22.55 13.92
N LEU A 815 -24.57 -22.37 12.60
CA LEU A 815 -23.54 -21.75 11.75
C LEU A 815 -23.35 -20.25 12.05
N LEU A 816 -24.43 -19.52 12.39
CA LEU A 816 -24.35 -18.11 12.77
C LEU A 816 -23.69 -17.94 14.14
N ASP A 817 -24.12 -18.71 15.14
CA ASP A 817 -23.53 -18.72 16.49
C ASP A 817 -22.04 -19.06 16.43
N LEU A 818 -21.66 -20.01 15.57
CA LEU A 818 -20.25 -20.35 15.35
C LEU A 818 -19.46 -19.19 14.76
N SER A 819 -20.02 -18.43 13.81
CA SER A 819 -19.39 -17.22 13.26
C SER A 819 -19.13 -16.18 14.34
N ASP A 820 -20.09 -15.96 15.22
CA ASP A 820 -20.01 -14.97 16.30
C ASP A 820 -18.97 -15.41 17.35
N ALA A 821 -18.99 -16.69 17.74
CA ALA A 821 -18.01 -17.26 18.67
C ALA A 821 -16.56 -17.16 18.15
N ILE A 822 -16.33 -17.44 16.86
CA ILE A 822 -15.01 -17.28 16.22
C ILE A 822 -14.55 -15.82 16.29
N THR A 823 -15.45 -14.89 15.97
CA THR A 823 -15.15 -13.46 15.93
C THR A 823 -14.76 -12.93 17.32
N LEU A 824 -15.55 -13.29 18.34
CA LEU A 824 -15.28 -12.92 19.73
C LEU A 824 -13.99 -13.56 20.26
N HIS A 825 -13.71 -14.82 19.91
CA HIS A 825 -12.56 -15.53 20.44
C HIS A 825 -11.22 -15.02 19.87
N TYR A 826 -11.11 -14.82 18.56
CA TYR A 826 -9.81 -14.54 17.92
C TYR A 826 -9.60 -13.09 17.47
N PHE A 827 -10.67 -12.36 17.15
CA PHE A 827 -10.57 -11.03 16.53
C PHE A 827 -10.83 -9.89 17.52
N HIS A 828 -11.65 -10.16 18.54
CA HIS A 828 -11.82 -9.29 19.70
C HIS A 828 -11.37 -9.98 20.99
N PRO A 829 -10.09 -10.41 21.10
CA PRO A 829 -9.65 -11.08 22.30
C PRO A 829 -9.85 -10.14 23.49
N ALA A 830 -10.76 -10.52 24.39
CA ALA A 830 -10.82 -9.93 25.72
C ALA A 830 -9.49 -10.26 26.41
N GLU A 831 -8.52 -9.36 26.29
CA GLU A 831 -7.36 -9.15 27.15
C GLU A 831 -6.67 -10.39 27.78
N ARG A 832 -6.56 -11.51 27.06
CA ARG A 832 -5.90 -12.71 27.60
C ARG A 832 -4.38 -12.52 27.62
N VAL A 833 -3.82 -12.34 28.81
CA VAL A 833 -2.39 -12.51 29.09
C VAL A 833 -2.07 -14.01 29.00
N PRO A 834 -0.98 -14.43 28.32
CA PRO A 834 -0.61 -15.84 28.29
C PRO A 834 -0.36 -16.38 29.71
N PRO A 835 -0.82 -17.59 30.04
CA PRO A 835 -0.51 -18.21 31.33
C PRO A 835 1.00 -18.50 31.38
N GLY A 836 1.72 -17.71 32.18
CA GLY A 836 3.17 -17.82 32.34
C GLY A 836 3.89 -16.53 32.75
N GLU A 837 3.27 -15.35 32.56
CA GLU A 837 3.83 -14.05 32.96
C GLU A 837 3.06 -13.35 34.10
N ALA A 838 2.15 -14.05 34.77
CA ALA A 838 1.69 -13.61 36.08
C ALA A 838 2.82 -13.91 37.09
N GLY A 839 3.68 -12.91 37.32
CA GLY A 839 4.58 -12.92 38.46
C GLY A 839 3.80 -13.09 39.78
N PRO A 840 4.46 -13.58 40.84
CA PRO A 840 3.82 -13.92 42.11
C PRO A 840 3.06 -12.77 42.76
#